data_AF-A0AAU2CIF2-F1
#
_entry.id   AF-A0AAU2CIF2-F1
#
_cell.length_a   1.000
_cell.length_b   1.000
_cell.length_c   1.000
_cell.angle_alpha   90.00
_cell.angle_beta   90.00
_cell.angle_gamma   90.00
#
_symmetry.space_group_name_H-M   'P 1'
#
loop_
_entity.id
_entity.type
_entity.pdbx_description
1 polymer ?
#
loop_
_entity_poly.entity_id
_entity_poly.type
_entity_poly.pdbx_seq_one_letter_code
_entity_poly.pdbx_strand_id
1 'polypeptide(L)'
;MTSSFDELDGLDGQEPDEGLPPLLRRPEPVADPLPVTKLRSTRRELLENPEAALDEAAANAITSGAVDPERLQALVACEPISLLTAKPVVGGMLYATPPHYRYLDLDVLPDFINQRWADQLRTAMDVAPSTSVVPAYETVTDPKTGKPLAVFTVRMRDRQALAKAVGESMRKTYKAQKGENVYTESVLQQGVKEPLTLFVMRVVYDDGTEDTFLVAGDGNSRMVSMWLARTGGDIEEAISACTASVIGSTERSGGRSRAEQAATRRRVGELTARTRKNLAAPTLTEATRREGHTLAFPATVVVGAQADGGGPLADLVAARDDLLATLHVRVTAWTSGAQNTQGMQRVYRHALREGLIAPDVHRVLSGTVGTQAMHELLGVPAHRLWSAAVHQHAVLAGPHADAMNRLIKQEFGMTKAYRQPISERLAPMALSAYRSKEGIEQPLRAFGNGGTITDRVWKQPWELTNGDDAFGVLDDILERALGGKEGAVAELTVLGGTAAILDGYITRDRGSKEGTDRDSRKAPFRATPLKLLDLLSKTSGGLRMLHSIAVAHVAADPAVLPKLFHTQEREVEGVVVHDGEPMLDKSGVQEILDYEWDLVHAADPAHALATIAKNRAEAKAKTDGTSAEPEAEDARQRRLLDQGIKGAAKAGRALARMSQKRGNQVFGTFEAVKALRVQLGNLEEILMQFGPVDPSIFVVDEDDDGDGEDAE
;
A
#
# COMPACT_ATOMS: atom_id res chain seq x y z
N MET A 1 54.99 22.37 21.89
CA MET A 1 56.21 21.65 21.48
C MET A 1 55.86 20.19 21.37
N THR A 2 56.10 19.67 20.18
CA THR A 2 55.72 18.40 19.58
C THR A 2 56.64 17.24 19.99
N SER A 3 56.07 16.04 20.20
CA SER A 3 56.72 14.71 20.12
C SER A 3 55.61 13.67 20.31
N SER A 4 54.95 13.25 19.22
CA SER A 4 55.26 12.08 18.36
C SER A 4 54.41 10.86 18.76
N PHE A 5 53.16 10.92 18.33
CA PHE A 5 52.34 9.76 17.99
C PHE A 5 52.82 9.30 16.61
N ASP A 6 53.69 8.29 16.56
CA ASP A 6 54.05 7.57 15.33
C ASP A 6 54.66 6.24 15.78
N GLU A 7 53.81 5.22 16.01
CA GLU A 7 54.21 3.81 16.06
C GLU A 7 52.97 2.89 16.24
N LEU A 8 51.95 3.06 15.37
CA LEU A 8 50.93 2.02 15.12
C LEU A 8 50.45 2.05 13.65
N ASP A 9 51.32 2.48 12.74
CA ASP A 9 51.12 2.27 11.30
C ASP A 9 51.65 0.88 10.95
N GLY A 10 50.73 -0.05 10.71
CA GLY A 10 51.05 -1.42 10.36
C GLY A 10 49.84 -2.21 9.87
N LEU A 11 49.65 -2.17 8.55
CA LEU A 11 48.77 -3.00 7.69
C LEU A 11 47.34 -2.47 7.42
N ASP A 12 47.23 -1.19 7.07
CA ASP A 12 46.23 -0.76 6.09
C ASP A 12 46.83 -0.91 4.69
N GLY A 13 46.59 -2.07 4.08
CA GLY A 13 47.05 -2.43 2.75
C GLY A 13 45.89 -3.01 1.94
N GLN A 14 45.51 -2.28 0.90
CA GLN A 14 44.54 -2.65 -0.13
C GLN A 14 44.84 -4.04 -0.71
N GLU A 15 43.83 -4.93 -0.72
CA GLU A 15 43.81 -6.05 -1.66
C GLU A 15 42.46 -6.03 -2.42
N PRO A 16 42.48 -6.05 -3.76
CA PRO A 16 41.27 -6.14 -4.56
C PRO A 16 40.76 -7.58 -4.51
N ASP A 17 39.82 -7.86 -3.59
CA ASP A 17 38.92 -9.00 -3.75
C ASP A 17 38.06 -8.73 -5.00
N GLU A 18 38.11 -9.61 -5.99
CA GLU A 18 37.30 -9.53 -7.22
C GLU A 18 35.80 -9.41 -6.87
N GLY A 19 35.29 -8.17 -6.79
CA GLY A 19 33.86 -7.87 -6.62
C GLY A 19 33.36 -7.53 -5.22
N LEU A 20 34.20 -7.51 -4.16
CA LEU A 20 33.78 -7.08 -2.81
C LEU A 20 34.20 -5.64 -2.48
N PRO A 21 33.41 -4.90 -1.69
CA PRO A 21 33.78 -3.55 -1.27
C PRO A 21 34.98 -3.56 -0.29
N PRO A 22 35.71 -2.45 -0.13
CA PRO A 22 36.89 -2.38 0.74
C PRO A 22 36.55 -2.64 2.20
N LEU A 23 37.38 -3.42 2.91
CA LEU A 23 37.13 -3.72 4.32
C LEU A 23 37.47 -2.49 5.20
N LEU A 24 36.48 -1.95 5.90
CA LEU A 24 36.65 -0.81 6.82
C LEU A 24 36.79 -1.24 8.28
N ARG A 25 36.19 -2.38 8.66
CA ARG A 25 36.32 -2.96 9.99
C ARG A 25 36.39 -4.46 9.88
N ARG A 26 37.38 -5.09 10.52
CA ARG A 26 37.46 -6.54 10.61
C ARG A 26 36.28 -7.10 11.43
N PRO A 27 35.58 -8.16 10.98
CA PRO A 27 34.54 -8.79 11.79
C PRO A 27 35.11 -9.34 13.10
N GLU A 28 34.39 -9.16 14.20
CA GLU A 28 34.79 -9.67 15.51
C GLU A 28 34.30 -11.11 15.70
N PRO A 29 35.10 -11.97 16.36
CA PRO A 29 34.66 -13.31 16.70
C PRO A 29 33.52 -13.27 17.73
N VAL A 30 32.50 -14.06 17.50
CA VAL A 30 31.32 -14.19 18.39
C VAL A 30 31.46 -15.46 19.23
N ALA A 31 30.96 -15.46 20.47
CA ALA A 31 30.88 -16.65 21.33
C ALA A 31 29.92 -17.70 20.75
N ASP A 32 29.93 -18.94 21.24
CA ASP A 32 28.96 -19.97 20.82
C ASP A 32 27.63 -19.78 21.57
N PRO A 33 26.47 -20.07 20.94
CA PRO A 33 25.18 -19.90 21.60
C PRO A 33 25.07 -20.82 22.83
N LEU A 34 24.87 -20.22 24.01
CA LEU A 34 24.80 -20.96 25.27
C LEU A 34 23.65 -21.98 25.29
N PRO A 35 23.80 -23.13 25.97
CA PRO A 35 22.70 -24.07 26.18
C PRO A 35 21.51 -23.41 26.89
N VAL A 36 20.29 -23.83 26.57
CA VAL A 36 19.04 -23.27 27.14
C VAL A 36 19.03 -23.31 28.67
N THR A 37 19.68 -24.31 29.29
CA THR A 37 19.80 -24.42 30.75
C THR A 37 20.56 -23.26 31.38
N LYS A 38 21.52 -22.65 30.67
CA LYS A 38 22.29 -21.49 31.12
C LYS A 38 21.58 -20.15 30.90
N LEU A 39 20.45 -20.13 30.20
CA LEU A 39 19.66 -18.91 29.94
C LEU A 39 18.61 -18.63 31.02
N ARG A 40 18.45 -19.55 32.00
CA ARG A 40 17.39 -19.49 33.00
C ARG A 40 17.49 -18.25 33.89
N SER A 41 18.70 -17.84 34.28
CA SER A 41 18.89 -16.65 35.12
C SER A 41 18.46 -15.38 34.39
N THR A 42 18.99 -15.15 33.18
CA THR A 42 18.62 -14.02 32.32
C THR A 42 17.11 -13.96 32.06
N ARG A 43 16.48 -15.13 31.81
CA ARG A 43 15.04 -15.20 31.57
C ARG A 43 14.25 -14.82 32.81
N ARG A 44 14.67 -15.31 33.98
CA ARG A 44 14.04 -14.98 35.25
C ARG A 44 14.10 -13.47 35.51
N GLU A 45 15.26 -12.83 35.33
CA GLU A 45 15.38 -11.37 35.49
C GLU A 45 14.44 -10.59 34.56
N LEU A 46 14.29 -11.04 33.29
CA LEU A 46 13.33 -10.44 32.35
C LEU A 46 11.88 -10.55 32.80
N LEU A 47 11.50 -11.68 33.41
CA LEU A 47 10.13 -11.93 33.86
C LEU A 47 9.82 -11.27 35.21
N GLU A 48 10.83 -11.08 36.05
CA GLU A 48 10.71 -10.44 37.36
C GLU A 48 10.82 -8.91 37.28
N ASN A 49 11.34 -8.34 36.18
CA ASN A 49 11.40 -6.90 35.98
C ASN A 49 9.97 -6.32 35.78
N PRO A 50 9.51 -5.40 36.66
CA PRO A 50 8.16 -4.85 36.60
C PRO A 50 7.89 -3.93 35.41
N GLU A 51 8.93 -3.38 34.78
CA GLU A 51 8.82 -2.59 33.55
C GLU A 51 8.74 -3.49 32.32
N ALA A 52 9.15 -4.76 32.43
CA ALA A 52 8.93 -5.76 31.40
C ALA A 52 7.50 -6.33 31.52
N ALA A 53 6.87 -6.56 30.39
CA ALA A 53 5.51 -7.11 30.32
C ALA A 53 5.51 -8.31 29.38
N LEU A 54 6.16 -9.40 29.78
CA LEU A 54 6.40 -10.57 28.92
C LEU A 54 5.87 -11.86 29.54
N ASP A 55 5.59 -12.84 28.68
CA ASP A 55 5.42 -14.23 29.10
C ASP A 55 6.70 -15.06 28.86
N GLU A 56 6.68 -16.30 29.33
CA GLU A 56 7.81 -17.24 29.25
C GLU A 56 8.29 -17.48 27.80
N ALA A 57 7.37 -17.55 26.84
CA ALA A 57 7.72 -17.80 25.44
C ALA A 57 8.43 -16.58 24.84
N ALA A 58 7.95 -15.38 25.13
CA ALA A 58 8.58 -14.12 24.76
C ALA A 58 9.97 -13.97 25.39
N ALA A 59 10.09 -14.16 26.70
CA ALA A 59 11.38 -14.09 27.40
C ALA A 59 12.36 -15.16 26.90
N ASN A 60 11.88 -16.34 26.50
CA ASN A 60 12.70 -17.37 25.87
C ASN A 60 13.22 -16.95 24.50
N ALA A 61 12.39 -16.38 23.61
CA ALA A 61 12.84 -15.90 22.30
C ALA A 61 13.86 -14.74 22.42
N ILE A 62 13.71 -13.88 23.44
CA ILE A 62 14.66 -12.81 23.72
C ILE A 62 15.99 -13.42 24.17
N THR A 63 15.99 -14.32 25.15
CA THR A 63 17.24 -14.89 25.70
C THR A 63 17.92 -15.88 24.75
N SER A 64 17.16 -16.61 23.92
CA SER A 64 17.69 -17.66 23.03
C SER A 64 18.71 -17.13 22.02
N GLY A 65 18.49 -15.94 21.47
CA GLY A 65 19.32 -15.33 20.44
C GLY A 65 20.39 -14.35 20.94
N ALA A 66 20.52 -14.14 22.26
CA ALA A 66 21.54 -13.25 22.80
C ALA A 66 22.95 -13.85 22.67
N VAL A 67 23.89 -13.06 22.12
CA VAL A 67 25.31 -13.44 22.01
C VAL A 67 25.98 -13.49 23.39
N ASP A 68 25.62 -12.55 24.26
CA ASP A 68 26.14 -12.44 25.62
C ASP A 68 24.95 -12.38 26.62
N PRO A 69 24.45 -13.55 27.05
CA PRO A 69 23.31 -13.62 27.96
C PRO A 69 23.59 -13.06 29.37
N GLU A 70 24.85 -13.06 29.81
CA GLU A 70 25.25 -12.49 31.11
C GLU A 70 25.19 -10.97 31.07
N ARG A 71 25.68 -10.36 29.99
CA ARG A 71 25.48 -8.93 29.75
C ARG A 71 24.01 -8.59 29.62
N LEU A 72 23.23 -9.37 28.86
CA LEU A 72 21.79 -9.14 28.76
C LEU A 72 21.13 -9.20 30.15
N GLN A 73 21.54 -10.15 31.01
CA GLN A 73 21.03 -10.26 32.38
C GLN A 73 21.29 -8.98 33.17
N ALA A 74 22.51 -8.44 33.11
CA ALA A 74 22.85 -7.19 33.78
C ALA A 74 22.04 -5.99 33.22
N LEU A 75 21.75 -5.99 31.92
CA LEU A 75 20.99 -4.91 31.26
C LEU A 75 19.48 -4.92 31.54
N VAL A 76 18.93 -6.04 32.02
CA VAL A 76 17.49 -6.21 32.26
C VAL A 76 17.14 -6.42 33.73
N ALA A 77 18.15 -6.57 34.60
CA ALA A 77 17.96 -6.64 36.04
C ALA A 77 17.30 -5.36 36.56
N CYS A 78 16.38 -5.51 37.52
CA CYS A 78 15.64 -4.40 38.12
C CYS A 78 16.43 -3.69 39.23
N GLU A 79 17.35 -4.39 39.90
CA GLU A 79 18.07 -3.87 41.08
C GLU A 79 19.49 -3.39 40.75
N PRO A 80 19.94 -2.23 41.29
CA PRO A 80 19.19 -1.25 42.08
C PRO A 80 18.35 -0.27 41.24
N ILE A 81 18.56 -0.21 39.92
CA ILE A 81 17.83 0.63 38.96
C ILE A 81 17.71 -0.15 37.64
N SER A 82 16.52 -0.18 37.05
CA SER A 82 16.31 -0.73 35.71
C SER A 82 17.10 0.04 34.66
N LEU A 83 17.87 -0.68 33.83
CA LEU A 83 18.60 -0.09 32.70
C LEU A 83 17.77 -0.06 31.41
N LEU A 84 16.49 -0.44 31.47
CA LEU A 84 15.61 -0.37 30.32
C LEU A 84 15.45 1.09 29.86
N THR A 85 15.57 1.30 28.55
CA THR A 85 15.42 2.61 27.95
C THR A 85 13.94 2.86 27.67
N ALA A 86 13.37 3.84 28.37
CA ALA A 86 12.02 4.32 28.08
C ALA A 86 11.98 5.06 26.72
N LYS A 87 10.96 4.76 25.92
CA LYS A 87 10.66 5.38 24.63
C LYS A 87 9.25 5.96 24.69
N PRO A 88 9.09 7.29 24.69
CA PRO A 88 7.77 7.90 24.73
C PRO A 88 7.00 7.59 23.47
N VAL A 89 5.72 7.25 23.65
CA VAL A 89 4.75 6.98 22.58
C VAL A 89 3.42 7.61 22.96
N VAL A 90 2.50 7.76 22.02
CA VAL A 90 1.15 8.23 22.31
C VAL A 90 0.47 7.32 23.35
N GLY A 91 0.10 7.92 24.48
CA GLY A 91 -0.62 7.26 25.58
C GLY A 91 0.26 6.47 26.56
N GLY A 92 1.59 6.54 26.45
CA GLY A 92 2.47 5.86 27.39
C GLY A 92 3.96 5.82 27.02
N MET A 93 4.62 4.75 27.48
CA MET A 93 6.04 4.47 27.31
C MET A 93 6.23 3.02 26.84
N LEU A 94 7.11 2.82 25.87
CA LEU A 94 7.69 1.51 25.56
C LEU A 94 9.03 1.37 26.28
N TYR A 95 9.31 0.19 26.84
CA TYR A 95 10.59 -0.11 27.47
C TYR A 95 11.40 -1.04 26.59
N ALA A 96 12.61 -0.61 26.23
CA ALA A 96 13.51 -1.38 25.39
C ALA A 96 14.81 -1.71 26.12
N THR A 97 15.40 -2.87 25.82
CA THR A 97 16.75 -3.21 26.29
C THR A 97 17.77 -2.21 25.72
N PRO A 98 18.84 -1.89 26.48
CA PRO A 98 20.02 -1.27 25.91
C PRO A 98 20.63 -2.11 24.78
N PRO A 99 21.38 -1.50 23.84
CA PRO A 99 21.95 -2.22 22.72
C PRO A 99 22.81 -3.42 23.14
N HIS A 100 22.52 -4.58 22.56
CA HIS A 100 23.27 -5.82 22.74
C HIS A 100 23.35 -6.62 21.43
N TYR A 101 24.28 -7.56 21.33
CA TYR A 101 24.44 -8.38 20.12
C TYR A 101 23.51 -9.59 20.12
N ARG A 102 22.97 -9.91 18.94
CA ARG A 102 22.11 -11.07 18.71
C ARG A 102 22.54 -11.85 17.47
N TYR A 103 22.32 -13.16 17.47
CA TYR A 103 22.48 -13.97 16.26
C TYR A 103 21.36 -13.68 15.26
N LEU A 104 21.71 -13.58 13.98
CA LEU A 104 20.75 -13.39 12.88
C LEU A 104 19.79 -14.57 12.73
N ASP A 105 20.31 -15.78 12.91
CA ASP A 105 19.62 -17.04 12.63
C ASP A 105 18.66 -17.50 13.74
N LEU A 106 18.70 -16.88 14.93
CA LEU A 106 17.97 -17.32 16.12
C LEU A 106 16.75 -16.44 16.41
N ASP A 107 15.61 -16.88 15.90
CA ASP A 107 14.27 -16.33 16.17
C ASP A 107 14.08 -14.87 15.71
N VAL A 108 14.84 -14.40 14.71
CA VAL A 108 14.74 -13.02 14.20
C VAL A 108 14.21 -13.00 12.77
N LEU A 109 13.10 -12.30 12.54
CA LEU A 109 12.47 -12.16 11.24
C LEU A 109 12.48 -10.70 10.74
N PRO A 110 12.57 -10.48 9.42
CA PRO A 110 12.18 -9.21 8.82
C PRO A 110 10.73 -8.86 9.19
N ASP A 111 10.40 -7.58 9.29
CA ASP A 111 9.01 -7.15 9.44
C ASP A 111 8.26 -7.46 8.15
N PHE A 112 7.39 -8.46 8.21
CA PHE A 112 6.59 -8.93 7.07
C PHE A 112 5.18 -8.31 7.02
N ILE A 113 4.78 -7.55 8.03
CA ILE A 113 3.63 -6.64 7.93
C ILE A 113 4.08 -5.34 7.26
N ASN A 114 5.34 -4.94 7.46
CA ASN A 114 6.01 -3.76 6.91
C ASN A 114 5.12 -2.55 6.70
N GLN A 115 5.08 -1.75 7.74
CA GLN A 115 4.20 -0.60 7.82
C GLN A 115 4.50 0.53 6.83
N ARG A 116 5.73 0.60 6.30
CA ARG A 116 6.12 1.61 5.31
C ARG A 116 5.41 1.46 3.98
N TRP A 117 4.90 0.27 3.67
CA TRP A 117 4.08 0.03 2.47
C TRP A 117 2.70 -0.51 2.86
N ALA A 118 2.21 -0.15 4.05
CA ALA A 118 0.89 -0.54 4.53
C ALA A 118 -0.22 -0.14 3.55
N ASP A 119 -0.02 0.96 2.81
CA ASP A 119 -0.89 1.44 1.72
C ASP A 119 -0.86 0.56 0.47
N GLN A 120 0.15 -0.30 0.32
CA GLN A 120 0.32 -1.24 -0.80
C GLN A 120 0.01 -2.69 -0.42
N LEU A 121 -0.38 -2.98 0.83
CA LEU A 121 -0.77 -4.32 1.25
C LEU A 121 -2.18 -4.62 0.74
N ARG A 122 -2.40 -5.79 0.13
CA ARG A 122 -3.73 -6.17 -0.35
C ARG A 122 -4.58 -6.66 0.83
N THR A 123 -5.80 -6.16 0.93
CA THR A 123 -6.76 -6.60 1.96
C THR A 123 -7.43 -7.91 1.55
N ALA A 124 -8.17 -8.54 2.47
CA ALA A 124 -8.99 -9.70 2.15
C ALA A 124 -10.11 -9.38 1.14
N MET A 125 -10.45 -8.10 0.98
CA MET A 125 -11.47 -7.63 0.03
C MET A 125 -10.90 -7.29 -1.36
N ASP A 126 -9.59 -7.35 -1.57
CA ASP A 126 -8.97 -6.91 -2.83
C ASP A 126 -9.47 -7.69 -4.06
N VAL A 127 -9.36 -7.09 -5.27
CA VAL A 127 -9.65 -7.75 -6.56
C VAL A 127 -8.82 -9.00 -6.78
N ALA A 128 -7.56 -8.94 -6.37
CA ALA A 128 -6.69 -10.10 -6.24
C ALA A 128 -6.37 -10.27 -4.75
N PRO A 129 -7.24 -10.96 -3.98
CA PRO A 129 -7.07 -11.11 -2.54
C PRO A 129 -5.66 -11.60 -2.22
N SER A 130 -5.08 -11.06 -1.14
CA SER A 130 -3.79 -11.58 -0.69
C SER A 130 -3.95 -13.05 -0.31
N THR A 131 -3.20 -13.94 -0.97
CA THR A 131 -3.06 -15.34 -0.51
C THR A 131 -2.30 -15.43 0.82
N SER A 132 -1.61 -14.34 1.17
CA SER A 132 -0.88 -14.13 2.40
C SER A 132 -1.73 -13.14 3.19
N VAL A 133 -2.85 -13.58 3.76
CA VAL A 133 -3.60 -12.75 4.72
C VAL A 133 -2.65 -12.59 5.89
N VAL A 134 -1.88 -11.51 5.91
CA VAL A 134 -1.17 -11.14 7.12
C VAL A 134 -2.16 -10.27 7.87
N PRO A 135 -2.85 -10.82 8.88
CA PRO A 135 -3.75 -10.04 9.70
C PRO A 135 -2.90 -8.97 10.38
N ALA A 136 -3.51 -7.82 10.62
CA ALA A 136 -2.87 -6.77 11.40
C ALA A 136 -2.28 -7.35 12.70
N TYR A 137 -1.25 -6.69 13.23
CA TYR A 137 -0.81 -7.00 14.59
C TYR A 137 -1.98 -6.84 15.56
N GLU A 138 -2.06 -7.75 16.53
CA GLU A 138 -2.90 -7.63 17.71
C GLU A 138 -2.00 -7.56 18.95
N THR A 139 -2.45 -6.89 20.02
CA THR A 139 -1.73 -6.91 21.30
C THR A 139 -2.11 -8.18 22.05
N VAL A 140 -1.13 -8.99 22.46
CA VAL A 140 -1.38 -10.16 23.30
C VAL A 140 -1.91 -9.72 24.67
N THR A 141 -2.90 -10.43 25.18
CA THR A 141 -3.33 -10.34 26.57
C THR A 141 -2.95 -11.62 27.31
N ASP A 142 -2.41 -11.48 28.52
CA ASP A 142 -2.14 -12.61 29.39
C ASP A 142 -3.47 -13.26 29.79
N PRO A 143 -3.70 -14.54 29.46
CA PRO A 143 -4.96 -15.22 29.77
C PRO A 143 -5.23 -15.35 31.27
N LYS A 144 -4.21 -15.28 32.14
CA LYS A 144 -4.38 -15.40 33.59
C LYS A 144 -4.79 -14.09 34.24
N THR A 145 -4.20 -12.98 33.80
CA THR A 145 -4.39 -11.67 34.42
C THR A 145 -5.30 -10.75 33.62
N GLY A 146 -5.58 -11.08 32.36
CA GLY A 146 -6.29 -10.22 31.40
C GLY A 146 -5.49 -9.00 30.97
N LYS A 147 -4.23 -8.87 31.40
CA LYS A 147 -3.41 -7.68 31.15
C LYS A 147 -2.69 -7.77 29.79
N PRO A 148 -2.62 -6.68 29.03
CA PRO A 148 -1.78 -6.57 27.84
C PRO A 148 -0.31 -6.90 28.14
N LEU A 149 0.33 -7.59 27.19
CA LEU A 149 1.76 -7.89 27.19
C LEU A 149 2.46 -7.10 26.07
N ALA A 150 3.77 -6.89 26.21
CA ALA A 150 4.67 -6.34 25.19
C ALA A 150 4.98 -7.38 24.09
N VAL A 151 3.93 -8.05 23.60
CA VAL A 151 4.00 -9.10 22.58
C VAL A 151 2.89 -8.86 21.55
N PHE A 152 3.26 -8.85 20.28
CA PHE A 152 2.30 -8.86 19.18
C PHE A 152 1.82 -10.26 18.89
N THR A 153 0.57 -10.42 18.46
CA THR A 153 0.09 -11.65 17.81
C THR A 153 -0.23 -11.38 16.35
N VAL A 154 0.08 -12.37 15.52
CA VAL A 154 -0.39 -12.46 14.14
C VAL A 154 -0.90 -13.88 13.89
N ARG A 155 -2.06 -14.02 13.26
CA ARG A 155 -2.57 -15.33 12.82
C ARG A 155 -2.04 -15.66 11.43
N MET A 156 -1.63 -16.89 11.22
CA MET A 156 -1.14 -17.38 9.93
C MET A 156 -1.73 -18.74 9.66
N ARG A 157 -2.02 -19.05 8.41
CA ARG A 157 -2.52 -20.38 8.04
C ARG A 157 -1.56 -21.49 8.44
N ASP A 158 -0.29 -21.34 8.04
CA ASP A 158 0.77 -22.32 8.24
C ASP A 158 2.17 -21.66 8.10
N ARG A 159 3.24 -22.44 8.35
CA ARG A 159 4.62 -22.00 8.14
C ARG A 159 4.90 -21.60 6.70
N GLN A 160 4.24 -22.22 5.72
CA GLN A 160 4.39 -21.87 4.31
C GLN A 160 3.85 -20.45 4.03
N ALA A 161 2.71 -20.08 4.62
CA ALA A 161 2.15 -18.74 4.54
C ALA A 161 3.07 -17.71 5.21
N LEU A 162 3.64 -18.02 6.38
CA LEU A 162 4.63 -17.17 7.04
C LEU A 162 5.87 -16.96 6.16
N ALA A 163 6.44 -18.03 5.61
CA ALA A 163 7.61 -17.95 4.72
C ALA A 163 7.32 -17.13 3.46
N LYS A 164 6.11 -17.27 2.89
CA LYS A 164 5.66 -16.47 1.76
C LYS A 164 5.58 -14.98 2.12
N ALA A 165 4.98 -14.64 3.25
CA ALA A 165 4.86 -13.26 3.73
C ALA A 165 6.23 -12.61 3.97
N VAL A 166 7.15 -13.34 4.62
CA VAL A 166 8.54 -12.89 4.83
C VAL A 166 9.24 -12.68 3.48
N GLY A 167 9.14 -13.64 2.55
CA GLY A 167 9.73 -13.50 1.22
C GLY A 167 9.17 -12.32 0.43
N GLU A 168 7.86 -12.09 0.48
CA GLU A 168 7.23 -10.92 -0.14
C GLU A 168 7.74 -9.60 0.47
N SER A 169 7.89 -9.53 1.79
CA SER A 169 8.44 -8.34 2.45
C SER A 169 9.91 -8.09 2.09
N MET A 170 10.74 -9.13 2.07
CA MET A 170 12.14 -9.00 1.65
C MET A 170 12.25 -8.51 0.20
N ARG A 171 11.46 -9.06 -0.74
CA ARG A 171 11.42 -8.59 -2.14
C ARG A 171 10.98 -7.14 -2.25
N LYS A 172 9.95 -6.72 -1.51
CA LYS A 172 9.51 -5.32 -1.51
C LYS A 172 10.59 -4.40 -0.95
N THR A 173 11.26 -4.80 0.14
CA THR A 173 12.37 -4.06 0.74
C THR A 173 13.51 -3.88 -0.23
N TYR A 174 13.92 -4.96 -0.90
CA TYR A 174 14.95 -4.92 -1.91
C TYR A 174 14.59 -3.99 -3.08
N LYS A 175 13.37 -4.10 -3.63
CA LYS A 175 12.89 -3.24 -4.72
C LYS A 175 12.81 -1.76 -4.33
N ALA A 176 12.38 -1.47 -3.11
CA ALA A 176 12.23 -0.10 -2.62
C ALA A 176 13.59 0.61 -2.48
N GLN A 177 14.69 -0.13 -2.29
CA GLN A 177 16.03 0.45 -2.16
C GLN A 177 16.63 0.94 -3.49
N LYS A 178 16.08 0.55 -4.65
CA LYS A 178 16.47 1.00 -6.01
C LYS A 178 17.99 1.07 -6.31
N GLY A 179 18.83 0.36 -5.56
CA GLY A 179 20.29 0.48 -5.64
C GLY A 179 20.91 1.65 -4.87
N GLU A 180 20.13 2.67 -4.47
CA GLU A 180 20.65 3.86 -3.79
C GLU A 180 20.82 3.66 -2.27
N ASN A 181 19.99 2.81 -1.64
CA ASN A 181 20.01 2.55 -0.19
C ASN A 181 20.21 1.07 0.14
N VAL A 182 21.04 0.39 -0.64
CA VAL A 182 21.40 -1.02 -0.42
C VAL A 182 22.56 -1.07 0.58
N TYR A 183 22.26 -1.31 1.86
CA TYR A 183 23.28 -1.41 2.91
C TYR A 183 24.20 -2.64 2.76
N THR A 184 23.98 -3.50 1.76
CA THR A 184 24.73 -4.75 1.57
C THR A 184 26.24 -4.49 1.51
N GLU A 185 26.66 -3.48 0.73
CA GLU A 185 28.07 -3.10 0.68
C GLU A 185 28.56 -2.61 2.05
N SER A 186 27.87 -1.66 2.68
CA SER A 186 28.24 -1.20 4.03
C SER A 186 28.30 -2.35 5.05
N VAL A 187 27.42 -3.35 4.96
CA VAL A 187 27.47 -4.52 5.85
C VAL A 187 28.73 -5.33 5.58
N LEU A 188 29.13 -5.52 4.32
CA LEU A 188 30.36 -6.24 3.95
C LEU A 188 31.65 -5.48 4.28
N GLN A 189 31.58 -4.15 4.38
CA GLN A 189 32.71 -3.30 4.75
C GLN A 189 32.95 -3.29 6.27
N GLN A 190 31.87 -3.27 7.08
CA GLN A 190 31.98 -2.94 8.51
C GLN A 190 30.92 -3.55 9.42
N GLY A 191 30.02 -4.38 8.88
CA GLY A 191 28.85 -4.89 9.58
C GLY A 191 27.78 -3.83 9.83
N VAL A 192 26.78 -4.20 10.62
CA VAL A 192 25.70 -3.27 11.01
C VAL A 192 26.17 -2.39 12.17
N LYS A 193 26.14 -1.06 11.95
CA LYS A 193 26.54 -0.05 12.96
C LYS A 193 25.42 0.28 13.93
N GLU A 194 24.27 0.67 13.39
CA GLU A 194 23.14 1.11 14.19
C GLU A 194 22.34 -0.10 14.70
N PRO A 195 21.94 -0.14 15.98
CA PRO A 195 21.10 -1.20 16.50
C PRO A 195 19.77 -1.30 15.75
N LEU A 196 19.31 -2.53 15.50
CA LEU A 196 17.96 -2.78 15.02
C LEU A 196 16.99 -2.75 16.20
N THR A 197 15.82 -2.12 16.02
CA THR A 197 14.77 -2.16 17.05
C THR A 197 13.85 -3.34 16.77
N LEU A 198 13.87 -4.32 17.67
CA LEU A 198 13.13 -5.56 17.55
C LEU A 198 11.91 -5.55 18.48
N PHE A 199 10.81 -6.13 17.99
CA PHE A 199 9.60 -6.34 18.77
C PHE A 199 9.30 -7.82 18.90
N VAL A 200 8.75 -8.25 20.04
CA VAL A 200 8.33 -9.63 20.23
C VAL A 200 7.03 -9.89 19.51
N MET A 201 6.96 -10.99 18.75
CA MET A 201 5.78 -11.39 17.99
C MET A 201 5.53 -12.89 18.11
N ARG A 202 4.29 -13.24 18.43
CA ARG A 202 3.72 -14.58 18.40
C ARG A 202 2.98 -14.80 17.09
N VAL A 203 3.37 -15.85 16.38
CA VAL A 203 2.63 -16.35 15.22
C VAL A 203 1.77 -17.50 15.69
N VAL A 204 0.45 -17.36 15.57
CA VAL A 204 -0.52 -18.41 15.89
C VAL A 204 -0.97 -19.04 14.58
N TYR A 205 -0.80 -20.35 14.45
CA TYR A 205 -1.19 -21.11 13.27
C TYR A 205 -2.64 -21.58 13.34
N ASP A 206 -3.27 -21.88 12.19
CA ASP A 206 -4.66 -22.37 12.14
C ASP A 206 -4.85 -23.70 12.89
N ASP A 207 -3.79 -24.50 13.04
CA ASP A 207 -3.80 -25.73 13.84
C ASP A 207 -3.66 -25.50 15.35
N GLY A 208 -3.65 -24.23 15.79
CA GLY A 208 -3.56 -23.81 17.19
C GLY A 208 -2.15 -23.85 17.78
N THR A 209 -1.14 -24.26 17.01
CA THR A 209 0.25 -24.18 17.46
C THR A 209 0.81 -22.77 17.31
N GLU A 210 1.89 -22.47 18.03
CA GLU A 210 2.46 -21.12 18.09
C GLU A 210 3.99 -21.13 18.00
N ASP A 211 4.54 -20.11 17.35
CA ASP A 211 5.96 -19.77 17.42
C ASP A 211 6.14 -18.32 17.88
N THR A 212 7.17 -18.05 18.68
CA THR A 212 7.52 -16.69 19.09
C THR A 212 8.84 -16.26 18.44
N PHE A 213 8.82 -15.10 17.80
CA PHE A 213 9.93 -14.49 17.07
C PHE A 213 10.15 -13.06 17.56
N LEU A 214 11.28 -12.49 17.14
CA LEU A 214 11.56 -11.08 17.18
C LEU A 214 11.48 -10.53 15.75
N VAL A 215 10.72 -9.45 15.55
CA VAL A 215 10.56 -8.80 14.24
C VAL A 215 11.21 -7.43 14.20
N ALA A 216 11.91 -7.12 13.13
CA ALA A 216 12.59 -5.83 12.95
C ALA A 216 11.60 -4.70 12.63
N GLY A 217 11.19 -3.92 13.64
CA GLY A 217 10.38 -2.73 13.39
C GLY A 217 11.19 -1.59 12.76
N ASP A 218 12.37 -1.29 13.32
CA ASP A 218 13.36 -0.41 12.69
C ASP A 218 14.60 -1.21 12.26
N GLY A 219 15.16 -0.83 11.11
CA GLY A 219 16.30 -1.49 10.50
C GLY A 219 15.96 -2.73 9.68
N ASN A 220 14.71 -2.88 9.22
CA ASN A 220 14.30 -3.96 8.31
C ASN A 220 15.19 -4.00 7.05
N SER A 221 15.49 -2.85 6.45
CA SER A 221 16.42 -2.73 5.32
C SER A 221 17.84 -3.22 5.64
N ARG A 222 18.35 -2.93 6.85
CA ARG A 222 19.65 -3.43 7.32
C ARG A 222 19.63 -4.95 7.48
N MET A 223 18.55 -5.51 8.03
CA MET A 223 18.39 -6.96 8.16
C MET A 223 18.32 -7.67 6.81
N VAL A 224 17.54 -7.15 5.86
CA VAL A 224 17.48 -7.71 4.49
C VAL A 224 18.86 -7.64 3.83
N SER A 225 19.57 -6.52 3.98
CA SER A 225 20.95 -6.39 3.50
C SER A 225 21.94 -7.34 4.16
N MET A 226 21.76 -7.72 5.43
CA MET A 226 22.58 -8.77 6.06
C MET A 226 22.35 -10.13 5.39
N TRP A 227 21.10 -10.50 5.11
CA TRP A 227 20.81 -11.75 4.40
C TRP A 227 21.37 -11.75 2.97
N LEU A 228 21.24 -10.62 2.25
CA LEU A 228 21.86 -10.44 0.94
C LEU A 228 23.38 -10.52 1.01
N ALA A 229 24.01 -9.89 2.01
CA ALA A 229 25.46 -9.95 2.20
C ALA A 229 25.93 -11.38 2.50
N ARG A 230 25.14 -12.15 3.25
CA ARG A 230 25.41 -13.57 3.55
C ARG A 230 25.39 -14.42 2.28
N THR A 231 24.39 -14.25 1.42
CA THR A 231 24.17 -15.12 0.25
C THR A 231 24.86 -14.64 -1.03
N GLY A 232 25.26 -13.37 -1.10
CA GLY A 232 25.96 -12.80 -2.26
C GLY A 232 25.11 -11.91 -3.16
N GLY A 233 24.06 -11.32 -2.62
CA GLY A 233 23.27 -10.29 -3.29
C GLY A 233 22.04 -10.82 -4.02
N ASP A 234 21.85 -12.14 -4.15
CA ASP A 234 20.61 -12.71 -4.68
C ASP A 234 19.50 -12.73 -3.62
N ILE A 235 18.35 -12.13 -3.98
CA ILE A 235 17.21 -11.99 -3.07
C ILE A 235 16.48 -13.30 -2.80
N GLU A 236 16.40 -14.22 -3.77
CA GLU A 236 15.73 -15.51 -3.58
C GLU A 236 16.58 -16.44 -2.72
N GLU A 237 17.90 -16.42 -2.89
CA GLU A 237 18.82 -17.13 -2.00
C GLU A 237 18.77 -16.55 -0.58
N ALA A 238 18.74 -15.23 -0.43
CA ALA A 238 18.59 -14.57 0.87
C ALA A 238 17.29 -14.97 1.58
N ILE A 239 16.17 -15.02 0.84
CA ILE A 239 14.86 -15.45 1.35
C ILE A 239 14.91 -16.92 1.76
N SER A 240 15.51 -17.78 0.94
CA SER A 240 15.67 -19.20 1.23
C SER A 240 16.51 -19.43 2.50
N ALA A 241 17.64 -18.72 2.63
CA ALA A 241 18.52 -18.78 3.80
C ALA A 241 17.82 -18.30 5.07
N CYS A 242 17.10 -17.16 5.01
CA CYS A 242 16.31 -16.64 6.13
C CYS A 242 15.23 -17.64 6.55
N THR A 243 14.49 -18.18 5.59
CA THR A 243 13.41 -19.15 5.85
C THR A 243 13.95 -20.43 6.48
N ALA A 244 14.99 -21.04 5.90
CA ALA A 244 15.55 -22.30 6.38
C ALA A 244 16.21 -22.19 7.77
N SER A 245 16.76 -21.01 8.09
CA SER A 245 17.45 -20.77 9.36
C SER A 245 16.47 -20.43 10.48
N VAL A 246 15.51 -19.53 10.21
CA VAL A 246 14.63 -18.97 11.25
C VAL A 246 13.29 -19.69 11.34
N ILE A 247 12.59 -19.89 10.21
CA ILE A 247 11.26 -20.53 10.14
C ILE A 247 11.39 -22.06 10.15
N GLY A 248 12.44 -22.59 9.53
CA GLY A 248 12.68 -24.02 9.40
C GLY A 248 11.90 -24.65 8.24
N SER A 249 11.58 -25.94 8.35
CA SER A 249 10.85 -26.68 7.31
C SER A 249 9.44 -26.12 7.14
N THR A 250 9.08 -25.76 5.90
CA THR A 250 7.75 -25.27 5.51
C THR A 250 6.80 -26.38 5.08
N GLU A 251 7.30 -27.61 4.90
CA GLU A 251 6.50 -28.79 4.56
C GLU A 251 5.71 -29.34 5.74
N ARG A 252 6.11 -28.98 6.97
CA ARG A 252 5.44 -29.39 8.19
C ARG A 252 4.40 -28.35 8.59
N SER A 253 3.19 -28.80 8.92
CA SER A 253 2.17 -27.94 9.52
C SER A 253 2.58 -27.51 10.95
N GLY A 254 2.03 -26.38 11.39
CA GLY A 254 2.19 -25.86 12.74
C GLY A 254 3.57 -25.31 13.09
N GLY A 255 3.78 -25.01 14.37
CA GLY A 255 4.99 -24.39 14.91
C GLY A 255 6.20 -25.33 15.01
N ARG A 256 7.38 -24.74 15.25
CA ARG A 256 8.66 -25.46 15.33
C ARG A 256 8.71 -26.35 16.57
N SER A 257 9.11 -27.60 16.37
CA SER A 257 9.36 -28.53 17.47
C SER A 257 10.63 -28.15 18.26
N ARG A 258 10.73 -28.58 19.52
CA ARG A 258 11.95 -28.41 20.33
C ARG A 258 13.20 -29.00 19.67
N ALA A 259 13.04 -30.11 18.93
CA ALA A 259 14.12 -30.75 18.19
C ALA A 259 14.63 -29.86 17.04
N GLU A 260 13.72 -29.20 16.30
CA GLU A 260 14.07 -28.24 15.25
C GLU A 260 14.78 -27.01 15.84
N GLN A 261 14.27 -26.44 16.94
CA GLN A 261 14.91 -25.32 17.63
C GLN A 261 16.32 -25.68 18.11
N ALA A 262 16.50 -26.87 18.69
CA ALA A 262 17.81 -27.37 19.11
C ALA A 262 18.75 -27.62 17.91
N ALA A 263 18.23 -28.12 16.79
CA ALA A 263 19.00 -28.31 15.57
C ALA A 263 19.47 -26.97 14.97
N THR A 264 18.61 -25.95 14.90
CA THR A 264 19.02 -24.59 14.49
C THR A 264 20.12 -24.05 15.41
N ARG A 265 19.98 -24.18 16.72
CA ARG A 265 21.01 -23.72 17.67
C ARG A 265 22.36 -24.40 17.45
N ARG A 266 22.37 -25.71 17.17
CA ARG A 266 23.61 -26.44 16.81
C ARG A 266 24.24 -25.93 15.53
N ARG A 267 23.44 -25.73 14.47
CA ARG A 267 23.92 -25.16 13.19
C ARG A 267 24.57 -23.78 13.39
N VAL A 268 23.98 -22.94 14.23
CA VAL A 268 24.56 -21.62 14.59
C VAL A 268 25.87 -21.78 15.36
N GLY A 269 25.97 -22.74 16.28
CA GLY A 269 27.23 -23.06 16.97
C GLY A 269 28.33 -23.55 16.02
N GLU A 270 28.00 -24.43 15.07
CA GLU A 270 28.94 -24.90 14.05
C GLU A 270 29.42 -23.78 13.13
N LEU A 271 28.49 -22.93 12.68
CA LEU A 271 28.79 -21.72 11.92
C LEU A 271 29.70 -20.79 12.71
N THR A 272 29.38 -20.51 13.98
CA THR A 272 30.18 -19.62 14.83
C THR A 272 31.59 -20.17 15.06
N ALA A 273 31.73 -21.47 15.33
CA ALA A 273 33.02 -22.12 15.50
C ALA A 273 33.86 -22.04 14.21
N ARG A 274 33.25 -22.28 13.04
CA ARG A 274 33.91 -22.15 11.73
C ARG A 274 34.34 -20.70 11.49
N THR A 275 33.45 -19.74 11.66
CA THR A 275 33.74 -18.32 11.43
C THR A 275 34.84 -17.84 12.38
N ARG A 276 34.80 -18.20 13.67
CA ARG A 276 35.87 -17.86 14.63
C ARG A 276 37.23 -18.41 14.21
N LYS A 277 37.27 -19.68 13.77
CA LYS A 277 38.50 -20.31 13.25
C LYS A 277 39.03 -19.56 12.04
N ASN A 278 38.17 -19.18 11.11
CA ASN A 278 38.57 -18.51 9.88
C ASN A 278 38.95 -17.04 10.11
N LEU A 279 38.30 -16.35 11.07
CA LEU A 279 38.66 -14.97 11.45
C LEU A 279 40.05 -14.89 12.10
N ALA A 280 40.56 -15.98 12.66
CA ALA A 280 41.93 -16.06 13.16
C ALA A 280 42.98 -16.27 12.06
N ALA A 281 42.58 -16.53 10.80
CA ALA A 281 43.50 -16.67 9.69
C ALA A 281 44.15 -15.30 9.33
N PRO A 282 45.38 -15.31 8.78
CA PRO A 282 46.06 -14.07 8.37
C PRO A 282 45.26 -13.31 7.31
N THR A 283 44.69 -14.04 6.35
CA THR A 283 43.89 -13.52 5.25
C THR A 283 42.41 -13.87 5.45
N LEU A 284 41.53 -12.92 5.14
CA LEU A 284 40.10 -13.13 5.20
C LEU A 284 39.57 -13.49 3.83
N THR A 285 39.03 -14.69 3.68
CA THR A 285 38.29 -15.05 2.46
C THR A 285 36.98 -14.28 2.40
N GLU A 286 36.44 -14.07 1.19
CA GLU A 286 35.09 -13.54 0.99
C GLU A 286 34.05 -14.25 1.88
N ALA A 287 34.04 -15.58 1.90
CA ALA A 287 33.11 -16.35 2.72
C ALA A 287 33.25 -16.00 4.21
N THR A 288 34.48 -15.79 4.69
CA THR A 288 34.74 -15.40 6.09
C THR A 288 34.26 -13.98 6.37
N ARG A 289 34.43 -13.05 5.43
CA ARG A 289 33.93 -11.67 5.56
C ARG A 289 32.41 -11.64 5.61
N ARG A 290 31.76 -12.32 4.66
CA ARG A 290 30.30 -12.45 4.58
C ARG A 290 29.74 -13.06 5.86
N GLU A 291 30.26 -14.21 6.29
CA GLU A 291 29.82 -14.86 7.53
C GLU A 291 30.10 -14.01 8.77
N GLY A 292 31.30 -13.45 8.90
CA GLY A 292 31.73 -12.67 10.06
C GLY A 292 30.87 -11.44 10.30
N HIS A 293 30.54 -10.67 9.25
CA HIS A 293 29.73 -9.45 9.38
C HIS A 293 28.22 -9.70 9.51
N THR A 294 27.75 -10.91 9.24
CA THR A 294 26.32 -11.22 9.22
C THR A 294 25.90 -12.24 10.28
N LEU A 295 26.84 -12.85 11.00
CA LEU A 295 26.59 -13.81 12.07
C LEU A 295 25.78 -13.20 13.22
N ALA A 296 26.15 -12.00 13.64
CA ALA A 296 25.50 -11.27 14.71
C ALA A 296 25.38 -9.78 14.39
N PHE A 297 24.41 -9.12 15.03
CA PHE A 297 24.13 -7.70 14.83
C PHE A 297 23.74 -7.02 16.15
N PRO A 298 23.99 -5.70 16.29
CA PRO A 298 23.50 -4.94 17.43
C PRO A 298 21.97 -4.78 17.34
N ALA A 299 21.29 -4.97 18.46
CA ALA A 299 19.84 -4.83 18.56
C ALA A 299 19.42 -4.23 19.90
N THR A 300 18.29 -3.55 19.90
CA THR A 300 17.47 -3.25 21.08
C THR A 300 16.17 -4.03 20.96
N VAL A 301 15.64 -4.52 22.07
CA VAL A 301 14.39 -5.30 22.06
C VAL A 301 13.36 -4.60 22.94
N VAL A 302 12.17 -4.35 22.40
CA VAL A 302 11.04 -3.86 23.19
C VAL A 302 10.52 -5.00 24.06
N VAL A 303 10.60 -4.82 25.38
CA VAL A 303 10.27 -5.83 26.40
C VAL A 303 9.13 -5.41 27.31
N GLY A 304 8.70 -4.15 27.24
CA GLY A 304 7.69 -3.61 28.13
C GLY A 304 6.88 -2.48 27.51
N ALA A 305 5.68 -2.26 28.05
CA ALA A 305 4.80 -1.19 27.63
C ALA A 305 3.88 -0.76 28.77
N GLN A 306 3.90 0.52 29.11
CA GLN A 306 3.13 1.10 30.20
C GLN A 306 2.37 2.33 29.72
N ALA A 307 1.12 2.48 30.12
CA ALA A 307 0.32 3.67 29.85
C ALA A 307 0.73 4.84 30.76
N ASP A 308 0.37 6.07 30.40
CA ASP A 308 0.68 7.29 31.19
C ASP A 308 0.16 7.22 32.64
N GLY A 309 -0.94 6.49 32.88
CA GLY A 309 -1.50 6.25 34.22
C GLY A 309 -0.79 5.15 35.03
N GLY A 310 0.32 4.61 34.53
CA GLY A 310 1.10 3.56 35.19
C GLY A 310 0.57 2.13 35.01
N GLY A 311 -0.57 1.95 34.36
CA GLY A 311 -1.12 0.63 34.02
C GLY A 311 -0.52 0.02 32.73
N PRO A 312 -0.88 -1.22 32.36
CA PRO A 312 -0.44 -1.83 31.10
C PRO A 312 -0.94 -1.03 29.89
N LEU A 313 -0.09 -0.92 28.86
CA LEU A 313 -0.49 -0.25 27.61
C LEU A 313 -1.41 -1.16 26.79
N ALA A 314 -2.66 -0.72 26.59
CA ALA A 314 -3.69 -1.53 25.94
C ALA A 314 -3.49 -1.75 24.43
N ASP A 315 -2.79 -0.84 23.75
CA ASP A 315 -2.61 -0.87 22.30
C ASP A 315 -1.13 -0.76 21.95
N LEU A 316 -0.44 -1.89 22.08
CA LEU A 316 0.97 -2.01 21.71
C LEU A 316 1.20 -1.73 20.23
N VAL A 317 0.18 -1.97 19.39
CA VAL A 317 0.28 -1.78 17.94
C VAL A 317 0.41 -0.29 17.65
N ALA A 318 -0.51 0.53 18.16
CA ALA A 318 -0.41 1.99 18.04
C ALA A 318 0.91 2.53 18.60
N ALA A 319 1.37 2.00 19.73
CA ALA A 319 2.65 2.39 20.34
C ALA A 319 3.86 2.08 19.45
N ARG A 320 3.90 0.89 18.84
CA ARG A 320 4.93 0.54 17.85
C ARG A 320 4.88 1.50 16.67
N ASP A 321 3.70 1.75 16.13
CA ASP A 321 3.52 2.57 14.93
C ASP A 321 4.02 4.00 15.17
N ASP A 322 3.73 4.54 16.35
CA ASP A 322 4.19 5.86 16.79
C ASP A 322 5.71 5.90 17.02
N LEU A 323 6.27 4.85 17.65
CA LEU A 323 7.72 4.73 17.78
C LEU A 323 8.41 4.67 16.40
N LEU A 324 7.87 3.92 15.45
CA LEU A 324 8.41 3.84 14.09
C LEU A 324 8.25 5.16 13.34
N ALA A 325 7.13 5.86 13.52
CA ALA A 325 6.91 7.17 12.94
C ALA A 325 7.95 8.18 13.46
N THR A 326 8.16 8.24 14.78
CA THR A 326 9.13 9.15 15.41
C THR A 326 10.58 8.86 15.02
N LEU A 327 10.97 7.58 14.89
CA LEU A 327 12.29 7.17 14.42
C LEU A 327 12.54 7.55 12.95
N HIS A 328 11.50 7.59 12.11
CA HIS A 328 11.64 7.76 10.66
C HIS A 328 11.38 9.18 10.14
N VAL A 329 11.04 10.14 10.99
CA VAL A 329 10.92 11.56 10.58
C VAL A 329 12.23 12.09 9.97
N ARG A 330 13.40 11.56 10.37
CA ARG A 330 14.71 12.14 10.05
C ARG A 330 15.56 11.41 8.98
N VAL A 331 15.20 10.19 8.56
CA VAL A 331 16.07 9.35 7.70
C VAL A 331 15.41 8.96 6.37
N THR A 332 14.15 8.53 6.40
CA THR A 332 13.38 8.24 5.18
C THR A 332 11.91 8.48 5.48
N ALA A 333 11.39 9.63 5.05
CA ALA A 333 10.01 9.99 5.29
C ALA A 333 9.07 8.95 4.68
N TRP A 334 7.99 8.64 5.39
CA TRP A 334 6.95 7.76 4.87
C TRP A 334 6.24 8.40 3.68
N THR A 335 5.72 7.57 2.78
CA THR A 335 4.80 8.07 1.75
C THR A 335 3.55 8.63 2.43
N SER A 336 2.92 9.64 1.82
CA SER A 336 1.65 10.18 2.32
C SER A 336 0.57 9.10 2.41
N GLY A 337 0.56 8.15 1.46
CA GLY A 337 -0.33 6.98 1.49
C GLY A 337 -0.14 6.12 2.74
N ALA A 338 1.11 5.79 3.10
CA ALA A 338 1.42 5.01 4.29
C ALA A 338 1.07 5.78 5.58
N GLN A 339 1.40 7.08 5.67
CA GLN A 339 1.03 7.93 6.81
C GLN A 339 -0.49 7.97 7.02
N ASN A 340 -1.25 8.19 5.94
CA ASN A 340 -2.71 8.26 5.98
C ASN A 340 -3.32 6.91 6.37
N THR A 341 -2.85 5.82 5.77
CA THR A 341 -3.30 4.45 6.11
C THR A 341 -3.12 4.16 7.59
N GLN A 342 -1.95 4.47 8.14
CA GLN A 342 -1.65 4.17 9.53
C GLN A 342 -2.38 5.08 10.52
N GLY A 343 -2.44 6.40 10.24
CA GLY A 343 -3.21 7.31 11.08
C GLY A 343 -4.68 6.90 11.11
N MET A 344 -5.28 6.53 9.98
CA MET A 344 -6.66 6.03 9.96
C MET A 344 -6.84 4.68 10.67
N GLN A 345 -5.87 3.77 10.58
CA GLN A 345 -5.90 2.54 11.38
C GLN A 345 -5.87 2.82 12.89
N ARG A 346 -5.07 3.80 13.34
CA ARG A 346 -5.08 4.27 14.73
C ARG A 346 -6.42 4.88 15.13
N VAL A 347 -7.00 5.72 14.28
CA VAL A 347 -8.35 6.28 14.47
C VAL A 347 -9.38 5.15 14.64
N TYR A 348 -9.37 4.12 13.79
CA TYR A 348 -10.32 3.00 13.92
C TYR A 348 -10.11 2.17 15.19
N ARG A 349 -8.86 1.95 15.61
CA ARG A 349 -8.57 1.25 16.88
C ARG A 349 -9.03 2.06 18.09
N HIS A 350 -8.80 3.37 18.09
CA HIS A 350 -9.29 4.28 19.14
C HIS A 350 -10.82 4.31 19.16
N ALA A 351 -11.44 4.40 17.99
CA ALA A 351 -12.89 4.38 17.85
C ALA A 351 -13.51 3.09 18.40
N LEU A 352 -12.91 1.92 18.13
CA LEU A 352 -13.35 0.65 18.70
C LEU A 352 -13.25 0.66 20.23
N ARG A 353 -12.14 1.15 20.77
CA ARG A 353 -11.89 1.20 22.23
C ARG A 353 -12.84 2.13 22.96
N GLU A 354 -13.19 3.26 22.34
CA GLU A 354 -14.15 4.24 22.86
C GLU A 354 -15.61 3.85 22.58
N GLY A 355 -15.86 2.71 21.92
CA GLY A 355 -17.21 2.25 21.59
C GLY A 355 -17.91 3.08 20.51
N LEU A 356 -17.16 3.86 19.72
CA LEU A 356 -17.69 4.68 18.62
C LEU A 356 -18.03 3.85 17.36
N ILE A 357 -17.43 2.67 17.24
CA ILE A 357 -17.74 1.69 16.20
C ILE A 357 -17.88 0.30 16.81
N ALA A 358 -18.76 -0.52 16.25
CA ALA A 358 -18.92 -1.92 16.66
C ALA A 358 -17.70 -2.77 16.26
N PRO A 359 -17.40 -3.87 16.99
CA PRO A 359 -16.32 -4.80 16.62
C PRO A 359 -16.42 -5.32 15.18
N ASP A 360 -17.64 -5.59 14.71
CA ASP A 360 -17.89 -6.10 13.36
C ASP A 360 -17.56 -5.06 12.28
N VAL A 361 -17.90 -3.79 12.53
CA VAL A 361 -17.50 -2.67 11.67
C VAL A 361 -15.98 -2.53 11.64
N HIS A 362 -15.31 -2.61 12.80
CA HIS A 362 -13.84 -2.54 12.86
C HIS A 362 -13.17 -3.67 12.07
N ARG A 363 -13.71 -4.90 12.09
CA ARG A 363 -13.19 -6.01 11.27
C ARG A 363 -13.23 -5.70 9.77
N VAL A 364 -14.30 -5.08 9.30
CA VAL A 364 -14.42 -4.61 7.91
C VAL A 364 -13.43 -3.47 7.62
N LEU A 365 -13.39 -2.42 8.47
CA LEU A 365 -12.50 -1.27 8.29
C LEU A 365 -11.00 -1.62 8.35
N SER A 366 -10.64 -2.68 9.08
CA SER A 366 -9.26 -3.19 9.16
C SER A 366 -8.84 -4.00 7.92
N GLY A 367 -9.77 -4.34 7.02
CA GLY A 367 -9.50 -5.10 5.81
C GLY A 367 -9.22 -6.59 6.06
N THR A 368 -9.57 -7.10 7.24
CA THR A 368 -9.29 -8.49 7.67
C THR A 368 -10.30 -9.51 7.16
N VAL A 369 -11.47 -9.07 6.70
CA VAL A 369 -12.55 -9.92 6.21
C VAL A 369 -12.81 -9.70 4.71
N GLY A 370 -13.20 -10.75 4.00
CA GLY A 370 -13.61 -10.67 2.59
C GLY A 370 -15.04 -10.14 2.44
N THR A 371 -15.51 -9.99 1.19
CA THR A 371 -16.84 -9.42 0.89
C THR A 371 -18.01 -10.24 1.45
N GLN A 372 -17.90 -11.58 1.44
CA GLN A 372 -18.93 -12.46 2.00
C GLN A 372 -19.04 -12.32 3.52
N ALA A 373 -17.90 -12.31 4.23
CA ALA A 373 -17.88 -12.13 5.67
C ALA A 373 -18.33 -10.71 6.07
N MET A 374 -18.04 -9.68 5.24
CA MET A 374 -18.60 -8.34 5.44
C MET A 374 -20.13 -8.36 5.37
N HIS A 375 -20.70 -9.07 4.39
CA HIS A 375 -22.15 -9.24 4.27
C HIS A 375 -22.76 -9.95 5.48
N GLU A 376 -22.16 -11.05 5.93
CA GLU A 376 -22.62 -11.78 7.13
C GLU A 376 -22.57 -10.94 8.41
N LEU A 377 -21.57 -10.05 8.52
CA LEU A 377 -21.37 -9.20 9.69
C LEU A 377 -22.28 -7.96 9.71
N LEU A 378 -22.51 -7.34 8.55
CA LEU A 378 -23.14 -6.02 8.45
C LEU A 378 -24.48 -6.01 7.70
N GLY A 379 -24.83 -7.08 6.98
CA GLY A 379 -26.04 -7.18 6.16
C GLY A 379 -25.99 -6.40 4.84
N VAL A 380 -24.88 -5.72 4.53
CA VAL A 380 -24.69 -5.02 3.25
C VAL A 380 -24.34 -6.01 2.12
N PRO A 381 -24.62 -5.70 0.84
CA PRO A 381 -24.27 -6.58 -0.27
C PRO A 381 -22.81 -7.04 -0.27
N ALA A 382 -22.59 -8.30 -0.66
CA ALA A 382 -21.28 -8.96 -0.68
C ALA A 382 -20.36 -8.47 -1.83
N HIS A 383 -20.15 -7.15 -1.93
CA HIS A 383 -19.37 -6.53 -3.00
C HIS A 383 -18.45 -5.40 -2.49
N ARG A 384 -17.27 -5.27 -3.11
CA ARG A 384 -16.18 -4.37 -2.66
C ARG A 384 -16.55 -2.89 -2.61
N LEU A 385 -17.49 -2.48 -3.47
CA LEU A 385 -17.98 -1.09 -3.49
C LEU A 385 -18.60 -0.69 -2.15
N TRP A 386 -19.28 -1.61 -1.46
CA TRP A 386 -19.84 -1.36 -0.13
C TRP A 386 -18.77 -1.24 0.96
N SER A 387 -17.57 -1.83 0.78
CA SER A 387 -16.45 -1.57 1.70
C SER A 387 -16.08 -0.08 1.73
N ALA A 388 -16.03 0.57 0.57
CA ALA A 388 -15.75 2.00 0.49
C ALA A 388 -16.86 2.84 1.13
N ALA A 389 -18.11 2.40 1.00
CA ALA A 389 -19.26 3.03 1.65
C ALA A 389 -19.22 2.86 3.17
N VAL A 390 -18.86 1.68 3.69
CA VAL A 390 -18.66 1.43 5.13
C VAL A 390 -17.60 2.35 5.73
N HIS A 391 -16.46 2.54 5.04
CA HIS A 391 -15.43 3.48 5.47
C HIS A 391 -15.95 4.91 5.60
N GLN A 392 -16.70 5.37 4.61
CA GLN A 392 -17.27 6.72 4.61
C GLN A 392 -18.39 6.86 5.63
N HIS A 393 -19.28 5.89 5.73
CA HIS A 393 -20.37 5.87 6.71
C HIS A 393 -19.81 5.98 8.14
N ALA A 394 -18.84 5.14 8.50
CA ALA A 394 -18.24 5.14 9.83
C ALA A 394 -17.64 6.50 10.22
N VAL A 395 -17.07 7.23 9.26
CA VAL A 395 -16.43 8.53 9.52
C VAL A 395 -17.39 9.71 9.42
N LEU A 396 -18.38 9.65 8.52
CA LEU A 396 -19.14 10.82 8.07
C LEU A 396 -20.59 10.84 8.55
N ALA A 397 -21.21 9.68 8.76
CA ALA A 397 -22.67 9.59 8.93
C ALA A 397 -23.13 8.63 10.03
N GLY A 398 -22.25 7.76 10.51
CA GLY A 398 -22.57 6.88 11.62
C GLY A 398 -22.93 7.63 12.90
N PRO A 399 -23.48 6.94 13.91
CA PRO A 399 -24.01 7.55 15.13
C PRO A 399 -23.02 8.45 15.90
N HIS A 400 -21.72 8.27 15.64
CA HIS A 400 -20.62 8.95 16.31
C HIS A 400 -19.71 9.74 15.35
N ALA A 401 -20.22 10.18 14.19
CA ALA A 401 -19.43 10.90 13.17
C ALA A 401 -18.66 12.12 13.73
N ASP A 402 -19.25 12.90 14.63
CA ASP A 402 -18.56 14.04 15.27
C ASP A 402 -17.39 13.60 16.16
N ALA A 403 -17.54 12.48 16.88
CA ALA A 403 -16.47 11.91 17.69
C ALA A 403 -15.36 11.33 16.80
N MET A 404 -15.72 10.65 15.71
CA MET A 404 -14.76 10.18 14.70
C MET A 404 -13.96 11.33 14.09
N ASN A 405 -14.63 12.43 13.73
CA ASN A 405 -13.97 13.63 13.23
C ASN A 405 -13.01 14.25 14.26
N ARG A 406 -13.32 14.16 15.57
CA ARG A 406 -12.40 14.60 16.64
C ARG A 406 -11.16 13.70 16.71
N LEU A 407 -11.33 12.38 16.64
CA LEU A 407 -10.20 11.43 16.62
C LEU A 407 -9.28 11.69 15.42
N ILE A 408 -9.84 11.89 14.22
CA ILE A 408 -9.07 12.21 13.01
C ILE A 408 -8.29 13.52 13.21
N LYS A 409 -8.92 14.56 13.78
CA LYS A 409 -8.21 15.83 14.05
C LYS A 409 -7.05 15.66 15.01
N GLN A 410 -7.24 14.90 16.09
CA GLN A 410 -6.22 14.64 17.08
C GLN A 410 -5.05 13.86 16.47
N GLU A 411 -5.37 12.80 15.73
CA GLU A 411 -4.37 11.93 15.09
C GLU A 411 -3.51 12.69 14.06
N PHE A 412 -4.14 13.52 13.23
CA PHE A 412 -3.44 14.23 12.15
C PHE A 412 -3.09 15.69 12.51
N GLY A 413 -3.22 16.10 13.78
CA GLY A 413 -2.89 17.46 14.23
C GLY A 413 -3.70 18.56 13.53
N MET A 414 -4.94 18.29 13.13
CA MET A 414 -5.75 19.20 12.33
C MET A 414 -6.51 20.20 13.19
N THR A 415 -6.40 21.50 12.87
CA THR A 415 -7.18 22.55 13.55
C THR A 415 -8.67 22.49 13.20
N LYS A 416 -9.00 22.12 11.95
CA LYS A 416 -10.37 22.04 11.43
C LYS A 416 -10.57 20.83 10.52
N ALA A 417 -11.75 20.23 10.59
CA ALA A 417 -12.17 19.11 9.74
C ALA A 417 -12.78 19.68 8.47
N TYR A 418 -11.95 19.83 7.44
CA TYR A 418 -12.43 20.16 6.10
C TYR A 418 -12.52 18.88 5.27
N ARG A 419 -13.46 18.88 4.30
CA ARG A 419 -13.76 17.72 3.46
C ARG A 419 -12.54 17.16 2.74
N GLN A 420 -11.79 18.03 2.07
CA GLN A 420 -10.63 17.60 1.29
C GLN A 420 -9.55 16.95 2.17
N PRO A 421 -9.07 17.56 3.26
CA PRO A 421 -8.16 16.89 4.19
C PRO A 421 -8.66 15.55 4.70
N ILE A 422 -9.95 15.44 5.07
CA ILE A 422 -10.51 14.17 5.54
C ILE A 422 -10.58 13.13 4.43
N SER A 423 -11.00 13.54 3.24
CA SER A 423 -11.01 12.68 2.05
C SER A 423 -9.62 12.17 1.71
N GLU A 424 -8.59 13.02 1.82
CA GLU A 424 -7.19 12.65 1.59
C GLU A 424 -6.70 11.58 2.58
N ARG A 425 -7.03 11.73 3.87
CA ARG A 425 -6.68 10.73 4.90
C ARG A 425 -7.47 9.43 4.73
N LEU A 426 -8.74 9.52 4.34
CA LEU A 426 -9.62 8.37 4.17
C LEU A 426 -9.34 7.56 2.89
N ALA A 427 -8.88 8.21 1.81
CA ALA A 427 -8.74 7.58 0.49
C ALA A 427 -8.01 6.23 0.48
N PRO A 428 -6.83 6.07 1.13
CA PRO A 428 -6.08 4.80 1.09
C PRO A 428 -6.77 3.64 1.83
N MET A 429 -7.69 3.96 2.75
CA MET A 429 -8.50 2.99 3.48
C MET A 429 -9.77 2.66 2.70
N ALA A 430 -10.52 3.68 2.28
CA ALA A 430 -11.77 3.50 1.52
C ALA A 430 -11.57 2.74 0.21
N LEU A 431 -10.45 2.97 -0.49
CA LEU A 431 -10.12 2.27 -1.73
C LEU A 431 -9.19 1.06 -1.53
N SER A 432 -9.02 0.58 -0.29
CA SER A 432 -8.10 -0.51 0.03
C SER A 432 -8.46 -1.84 -0.64
N ALA A 433 -9.75 -2.07 -0.93
CA ALA A 433 -10.26 -3.22 -1.68
C ALA A 433 -9.92 -3.20 -3.19
N TYR A 434 -9.21 -2.17 -3.68
CA TYR A 434 -8.87 -2.00 -5.08
C TYR A 434 -7.36 -1.79 -5.30
N ARG A 435 -6.50 -2.11 -4.33
CA ARG A 435 -5.05 -1.86 -4.40
C ARG A 435 -4.35 -2.65 -5.50
N SER A 436 -4.88 -3.81 -5.90
CA SER A 436 -4.34 -4.53 -7.06
C SER A 436 -4.75 -3.95 -8.42
N LYS A 437 -5.63 -2.94 -8.47
CA LYS A 437 -6.06 -2.32 -9.74
C LYS A 437 -4.89 -1.54 -10.35
N GLU A 438 -4.59 -1.81 -11.61
CA GLU A 438 -3.59 -1.03 -12.35
C GLU A 438 -4.01 0.44 -12.38
N GLY A 439 -3.08 1.35 -12.06
CA GLY A 439 -3.36 2.79 -12.05
C GLY A 439 -4.14 3.34 -10.85
N ILE A 440 -4.26 2.59 -9.74
CA ILE A 440 -4.99 2.99 -8.51
C ILE A 440 -4.60 4.36 -7.93
N GLU A 441 -3.38 4.83 -8.22
CA GLU A 441 -2.89 6.17 -7.88
C GLU A 441 -3.81 7.31 -8.39
N GLN A 442 -4.42 7.15 -9.55
CA GLN A 442 -5.33 8.16 -10.10
C GLN A 442 -6.64 8.25 -9.30
N PRO A 443 -7.36 7.14 -9.05
CA PRO A 443 -8.48 7.10 -8.11
C PRO A 443 -8.15 7.64 -6.72
N LEU A 444 -7.02 7.25 -6.12
CA LEU A 444 -6.60 7.75 -4.79
C LEU A 444 -6.48 9.27 -4.75
N ARG A 445 -5.90 9.87 -5.80
CA ARG A 445 -5.76 11.33 -5.91
C ARG A 445 -7.08 12.04 -6.20
N ALA A 446 -7.98 11.42 -6.96
CA ALA A 446 -9.32 11.97 -7.20
C ALA A 446 -10.16 11.92 -5.92
N PHE A 447 -10.16 10.77 -5.23
CA PHE A 447 -10.80 10.61 -3.93
C PHE A 447 -10.22 11.58 -2.90
N GLY A 448 -8.89 11.72 -2.82
CA GLY A 448 -8.26 12.68 -1.91
C GLY A 448 -8.59 14.15 -2.19
N ASN A 449 -9.06 14.48 -3.39
CA ASN A 449 -9.48 15.84 -3.78
C ASN A 449 -10.97 16.12 -3.42
N GLY A 450 -11.38 15.73 -2.21
CA GLY A 450 -12.76 15.83 -1.70
C GLY A 450 -13.67 14.66 -2.05
N GLY A 451 -13.31 13.86 -3.06
CA GLY A 451 -13.96 12.58 -3.37
C GLY A 451 -15.49 12.69 -3.45
N THR A 452 -16.15 11.79 -2.73
CA THR A 452 -17.62 11.67 -2.62
C THR A 452 -18.23 12.49 -1.50
N ILE A 453 -17.44 13.31 -0.79
CA ILE A 453 -17.86 13.98 0.45
C ILE A 453 -18.65 15.27 0.19
N THR A 454 -19.79 15.18 -0.51
CA THR A 454 -20.67 16.32 -0.84
C THR A 454 -21.34 16.94 0.39
N ASP A 455 -22.05 18.07 0.21
CA ASP A 455 -22.88 18.65 1.27
C ASP A 455 -23.89 17.64 1.80
N ARG A 456 -24.51 16.86 0.91
CA ARG A 456 -25.48 15.81 1.28
C ARG A 456 -24.84 14.67 2.06
N VAL A 457 -23.65 14.23 1.68
CA VAL A 457 -22.92 13.15 2.38
C VAL A 457 -22.36 13.60 3.74
N TRP A 458 -21.97 14.87 3.85
CA TRP A 458 -21.34 15.41 5.07
C TRP A 458 -22.33 15.92 6.13
N LYS A 459 -23.43 16.54 5.70
CA LYS A 459 -24.32 17.28 6.62
C LYS A 459 -25.56 16.49 7.02
N GLN A 460 -25.88 15.39 6.32
CA GLN A 460 -27.07 14.60 6.58
C GLN A 460 -26.68 13.25 7.18
N PRO A 461 -27.43 12.75 8.19
CA PRO A 461 -27.32 11.36 8.58
C PRO A 461 -27.86 10.48 7.44
N TRP A 462 -27.18 9.38 7.19
CA TRP A 462 -27.59 8.37 6.23
C TRP A 462 -27.10 7.01 6.71
N GLU A 463 -27.82 5.96 6.34
CA GLU A 463 -27.54 4.57 6.72
C GLU A 463 -27.23 3.76 5.47
N LEU A 464 -26.50 2.66 5.64
CA LEU A 464 -26.27 1.70 4.57
C LEU A 464 -27.49 0.81 4.38
N THR A 465 -27.88 0.62 3.13
CA THR A 465 -28.98 -0.24 2.76
C THR A 465 -28.53 -1.68 2.75
N ASN A 466 -29.23 -2.51 3.52
CA ASN A 466 -28.95 -3.93 3.65
C ASN A 466 -29.65 -4.74 2.56
N GLY A 467 -29.07 -5.88 2.20
CA GLY A 467 -29.66 -6.83 1.26
C GLY A 467 -28.63 -7.80 0.67
N ASP A 468 -29.14 -8.92 0.15
CA ASP A 468 -28.32 -10.00 -0.39
C ASP A 468 -27.92 -9.74 -1.85
N ASP A 469 -28.80 -9.08 -2.61
CA ASP A 469 -28.59 -8.77 -4.04
C ASP A 469 -28.11 -7.32 -4.22
N ALA A 470 -26.89 -7.18 -4.75
CA ALA A 470 -26.28 -5.88 -5.00
C ALA A 470 -27.09 -5.04 -6.01
N PHE A 471 -27.71 -5.66 -7.02
CA PHE A 471 -28.49 -4.93 -8.02
C PHE A 471 -29.82 -4.45 -7.43
N GLY A 472 -30.59 -5.34 -6.80
CA GLY A 472 -31.83 -4.98 -6.12
C GLY A 472 -31.64 -3.92 -5.02
N VAL A 473 -30.52 -3.94 -4.29
CA VAL A 473 -30.18 -2.88 -3.33
C VAL A 473 -29.90 -1.55 -4.02
N LEU A 474 -29.16 -1.54 -5.14
CA LEU A 474 -28.92 -0.31 -5.91
C LEU A 474 -30.23 0.27 -6.47
N ASP A 475 -31.13 -0.58 -6.99
CA ASP A 475 -32.43 -0.17 -7.50
C ASP A 475 -33.30 0.45 -6.39
N ASP A 476 -33.36 -0.15 -5.19
CA ASP A 476 -34.08 0.39 -4.03
C ASP A 476 -33.49 1.74 -3.57
N ILE A 477 -32.16 1.87 -3.54
CA ILE A 477 -31.49 3.14 -3.23
C ILE A 477 -31.90 4.21 -4.25
N LEU A 478 -31.90 3.88 -5.55
CA LEU A 478 -32.32 4.82 -6.60
C LEU A 478 -33.78 5.23 -6.43
N GLU A 479 -34.70 4.28 -6.24
CA GLU A 479 -36.13 4.56 -6.05
C GLU A 479 -36.34 5.50 -4.86
N ARG A 480 -35.69 5.23 -3.74
CA ARG A 480 -35.75 6.09 -2.54
C ARG A 480 -35.12 7.46 -2.78
N ALA A 481 -34.02 7.54 -3.50
CA ALA A 481 -33.35 8.81 -3.83
C ALA A 481 -34.23 9.68 -4.74
N LEU A 482 -34.84 9.10 -5.79
CA LEU A 482 -35.80 9.77 -6.66
C LEU A 482 -37.09 10.16 -5.92
N GLY A 483 -37.48 9.38 -4.91
CA GLY A 483 -38.55 9.71 -3.97
C GLY A 483 -38.20 10.82 -2.96
N GLY A 484 -37.02 11.45 -3.07
CA GLY A 484 -36.60 12.59 -2.25
C GLY A 484 -36.05 12.23 -0.87
N LYS A 485 -35.71 10.96 -0.60
CA LYS A 485 -35.06 10.58 0.66
C LYS A 485 -33.59 10.99 0.64
N GLU A 486 -33.26 12.06 1.35
CA GLU A 486 -31.91 12.64 1.44
C GLU A 486 -30.80 11.62 1.79
N GLY A 487 -31.09 10.68 2.70
CA GLY A 487 -30.13 9.64 3.06
C GLY A 487 -29.80 8.68 1.91
N ALA A 488 -30.80 8.33 1.08
CA ALA A 488 -30.59 7.50 -0.10
C ALA A 488 -29.83 8.26 -1.20
N VAL A 489 -30.06 9.57 -1.33
CA VAL A 489 -29.26 10.43 -2.21
C VAL A 489 -27.79 10.43 -1.78
N ALA A 490 -27.51 10.55 -0.49
CA ALA A 490 -26.15 10.52 0.05
C ALA A 490 -25.48 9.15 -0.20
N GLU A 491 -26.16 8.05 0.11
CA GLU A 491 -25.67 6.69 -0.12
C GLU A 491 -25.37 6.44 -1.61
N LEU A 492 -26.28 6.82 -2.51
CA LEU A 492 -26.08 6.69 -3.96
C LEU A 492 -24.90 7.54 -4.46
N THR A 493 -24.74 8.74 -3.91
CA THR A 493 -23.60 9.62 -4.23
C THR A 493 -22.28 8.97 -3.82
N VAL A 494 -22.25 8.28 -2.68
CA VAL A 494 -21.08 7.54 -2.20
C VAL A 494 -20.78 6.35 -3.10
N LEU A 495 -21.75 5.49 -3.38
CA LEU A 495 -21.57 4.27 -4.18
C LEU A 495 -21.25 4.61 -5.65
N GLY A 496 -22.13 5.36 -6.31
CA GLY A 496 -21.98 5.77 -7.71
C GLY A 496 -20.77 6.67 -7.94
N GLY A 497 -20.49 7.60 -7.01
CA GLY A 497 -19.32 8.46 -7.11
C GLY A 497 -18.00 7.72 -6.89
N THR A 498 -17.96 6.74 -5.97
CA THR A 498 -16.78 5.88 -5.80
C THR A 498 -16.53 5.03 -7.04
N ALA A 499 -17.59 4.43 -7.62
CA ALA A 499 -17.51 3.69 -8.88
C ALA A 499 -17.01 4.59 -10.03
N ALA A 500 -17.57 5.80 -10.15
CA ALA A 500 -17.16 6.76 -11.17
C ALA A 500 -15.69 7.19 -11.05
N ILE A 501 -15.17 7.33 -9.83
CA ILE A 501 -13.75 7.60 -9.58
C ILE A 501 -12.89 6.39 -9.94
N LEU A 502 -13.29 5.19 -9.54
CA LEU A 502 -12.55 3.96 -9.80
C LEU A 502 -12.45 3.67 -11.30
N ASP A 503 -13.52 3.92 -12.06
CA ASP A 503 -13.59 3.59 -13.49
C ASP A 503 -13.16 4.76 -14.39
N GLY A 504 -12.71 5.87 -13.80
CA GLY A 504 -12.08 6.97 -14.52
C GLY A 504 -13.04 7.97 -15.16
N TYR A 505 -14.33 7.87 -14.84
CA TYR A 505 -15.35 8.86 -15.22
C TYR A 505 -15.27 10.15 -14.40
N ILE A 506 -14.64 10.09 -13.22
CA ILE A 506 -14.31 11.26 -12.40
C ILE A 506 -12.83 11.23 -12.05
N THR A 507 -12.06 12.17 -12.58
CA THR A 507 -10.62 12.27 -12.32
C THR A 507 -10.26 13.54 -11.53
N ARG A 508 -9.05 13.59 -10.96
CA ARG A 508 -8.58 14.79 -10.26
C ARG A 508 -8.54 15.98 -11.22
N ASP A 509 -8.91 17.15 -10.71
CA ASP A 509 -8.68 18.41 -11.41
C ASP A 509 -7.17 18.66 -11.67
N ARG A 510 -6.82 19.06 -12.91
CA ARG A 510 -5.45 19.33 -13.41
C ARG A 510 -5.49 20.38 -14.52
N GLY A 511 -4.38 21.10 -14.71
CA GLY A 511 -4.31 22.25 -15.62
C GLY A 511 -4.66 21.96 -17.10
N SER A 512 -4.39 20.76 -17.61
CA SER A 512 -4.67 20.38 -19.00
C SER A 512 -6.03 19.70 -19.20
N LYS A 513 -6.91 19.69 -18.20
CA LYS A 513 -8.18 18.93 -18.22
C LYS A 513 -9.25 19.58 -19.11
N GLU A 514 -9.22 20.90 -19.28
CA GLU A 514 -10.20 21.58 -20.15
C GLU A 514 -9.93 21.24 -21.62
N GLY A 515 -11.01 20.96 -22.34
CA GLY A 515 -11.00 20.69 -23.78
C GLY A 515 -12.21 21.32 -24.43
N THR A 516 -12.26 21.30 -25.76
CA THR A 516 -13.43 21.67 -26.58
C THR A 516 -14.10 20.46 -27.21
N ASP A 517 -13.40 19.33 -27.23
CA ASP A 517 -13.78 18.12 -27.95
C ASP A 517 -13.87 16.95 -26.97
N ARG A 518 -14.73 16.01 -27.34
CA ARG A 518 -14.96 14.77 -26.60
C ARG A 518 -13.73 13.87 -26.73
N ASP A 519 -12.89 13.83 -25.69
CA ASP A 519 -11.66 13.05 -25.65
C ASP A 519 -11.39 12.50 -24.23
N SER A 520 -10.59 11.43 -24.18
CA SER A 520 -10.08 10.83 -22.96
C SER A 520 -9.33 11.86 -22.10
N ARG A 521 -9.60 11.86 -20.79
CA ARG A 521 -8.98 12.77 -19.79
C ARG A 521 -9.26 14.27 -20.02
N LYS A 522 -10.23 14.61 -20.88
CA LYS A 522 -10.73 15.97 -21.07
C LYS A 522 -12.11 16.13 -20.45
N ALA A 523 -12.44 17.36 -20.06
CA ALA A 523 -13.76 17.77 -19.60
C ALA A 523 -14.10 19.18 -20.14
N PRO A 524 -15.40 19.50 -20.38
CA PRO A 524 -15.81 20.81 -20.91
C PRO A 524 -15.39 21.97 -20.02
N PHE A 525 -15.36 21.74 -18.71
CA PHE A 525 -14.91 22.68 -17.70
C PHE A 525 -14.30 21.92 -16.53
N ARG A 526 -13.53 22.64 -15.70
CA ARG A 526 -12.93 22.06 -14.50
C ARG A 526 -13.94 21.95 -13.36
N ALA A 527 -14.20 20.71 -12.96
CA ALA A 527 -14.87 20.40 -11.71
C ALA A 527 -13.99 19.48 -10.86
N THR A 528 -13.89 19.79 -9.56
CA THR A 528 -13.37 18.81 -8.59
C THR A 528 -14.40 17.68 -8.43
N PRO A 529 -13.97 16.46 -8.05
CA PRO A 529 -14.89 15.33 -7.85
C PRO A 529 -16.09 15.69 -6.96
N LEU A 530 -15.81 16.39 -5.85
CA LEU A 530 -16.81 16.94 -4.94
C LEU A 530 -17.88 17.80 -5.64
N LYS A 531 -17.45 18.76 -6.47
CA LYS A 531 -18.36 19.70 -7.15
C LYS A 531 -19.21 18.99 -8.20
N LEU A 532 -18.60 18.09 -8.96
CA LEU A 532 -19.31 17.32 -9.98
C LEU A 532 -20.38 16.41 -9.35
N LEU A 533 -20.04 15.70 -8.28
CA LEU A 533 -21.00 14.88 -7.54
C LEU A 533 -22.10 15.71 -6.87
N ASP A 534 -21.78 16.91 -6.39
CA ASP A 534 -22.77 17.83 -5.84
C ASP A 534 -23.79 18.28 -6.91
N LEU A 535 -23.38 18.50 -8.15
CA LEU A 535 -24.29 18.78 -9.28
C LEU A 535 -25.15 17.57 -9.62
N LEU A 536 -24.54 16.39 -9.76
CA LEU A 536 -25.25 15.15 -10.11
C LEU A 536 -26.28 14.75 -9.04
N SER A 537 -25.94 14.90 -7.76
CA SER A 537 -26.83 14.52 -6.65
C SER A 537 -28.10 15.38 -6.51
N LYS A 538 -28.23 16.48 -7.29
CA LYS A 538 -29.37 17.40 -7.22
C LYS A 538 -30.46 17.13 -8.26
N THR A 539 -30.20 16.26 -9.23
CA THR A 539 -31.08 16.05 -10.39
C THR A 539 -31.44 14.58 -10.53
N SER A 540 -32.62 14.29 -11.07
CA SER A 540 -33.10 12.92 -11.29
C SER A 540 -32.21 12.18 -12.28
N GLY A 541 -31.79 12.85 -13.35
CA GLY A 541 -30.84 12.32 -14.33
C GLY A 541 -29.46 12.06 -13.73
N GLY A 542 -28.99 12.96 -12.86
CA GLY A 542 -27.72 12.76 -12.17
C GLY A 542 -27.73 11.56 -11.24
N LEU A 543 -28.82 11.34 -10.48
CA LEU A 543 -29.02 10.14 -9.67
C LEU A 543 -29.07 8.86 -10.52
N ARG A 544 -29.80 8.88 -11.65
CA ARG A 544 -29.86 7.76 -12.59
C ARG A 544 -28.50 7.45 -13.23
N MET A 545 -27.69 8.46 -13.53
CA MET A 545 -26.32 8.27 -14.01
C MET A 545 -25.42 7.64 -12.94
N LEU A 546 -25.46 8.14 -11.70
CA LEU A 546 -24.71 7.56 -10.57
C LEU A 546 -25.08 6.10 -10.33
N HIS A 547 -26.38 5.79 -10.39
CA HIS A 547 -26.89 4.43 -10.32
C HIS A 547 -26.37 3.56 -11.47
N SER A 548 -26.50 4.03 -12.72
CA SER A 548 -26.05 3.27 -13.91
C SER A 548 -24.54 2.98 -13.88
N ILE A 549 -23.74 3.93 -13.38
CA ILE A 549 -22.29 3.72 -13.17
C ILE A 549 -22.04 2.67 -12.07
N ALA A 550 -22.75 2.73 -10.94
CA ALA A 550 -22.62 1.73 -9.89
C ALA A 550 -23.00 0.32 -10.38
N VAL A 551 -24.10 0.20 -11.14
CA VAL A 551 -24.54 -1.06 -11.75
C VAL A 551 -23.50 -1.62 -12.71
N ALA A 552 -22.96 -0.81 -13.62
CA ALA A 552 -21.91 -1.23 -14.55
C ALA A 552 -20.65 -1.70 -13.80
N HIS A 553 -20.26 -0.99 -12.74
CA HIS A 553 -19.11 -1.35 -11.91
C HIS A 553 -19.32 -2.68 -11.18
N VAL A 554 -20.49 -2.90 -10.59
CA VAL A 554 -20.84 -4.14 -9.87
C VAL A 554 -20.95 -5.32 -10.83
N ALA A 555 -21.50 -5.13 -12.03
CA ALA A 555 -21.58 -6.17 -13.05
C ALA A 555 -20.18 -6.65 -13.48
N ALA A 556 -19.20 -5.73 -13.54
CA ALA A 556 -17.84 -5.99 -14.02
C ALA A 556 -17.81 -6.68 -15.40
N ASP A 557 -18.87 -6.49 -16.19
CA ASP A 557 -19.06 -7.04 -17.52
C ASP A 557 -18.89 -5.90 -18.55
N PRO A 558 -17.94 -6.01 -19.49
CA PRO A 558 -17.77 -5.02 -20.56
C PRO A 558 -19.02 -4.77 -21.41
N ALA A 559 -20.01 -5.68 -21.41
CA ALA A 559 -21.29 -5.49 -22.10
C ALA A 559 -22.25 -4.54 -21.36
N VAL A 560 -22.07 -4.35 -20.04
CA VAL A 560 -22.91 -3.49 -19.21
C VAL A 560 -22.24 -2.12 -19.11
N LEU A 561 -22.61 -1.22 -20.04
CA LEU A 561 -22.06 0.13 -20.11
C LEU A 561 -22.95 1.15 -19.38
N PRO A 562 -22.37 2.10 -18.65
CA PRO A 562 -23.13 3.16 -18.00
C PRO A 562 -23.84 4.04 -19.02
N LYS A 563 -25.01 4.56 -18.64
CA LYS A 563 -25.93 5.26 -19.53
C LYS A 563 -26.09 6.73 -19.16
N LEU A 564 -26.33 7.55 -20.18
CA LEU A 564 -26.56 8.99 -20.02
C LEU A 564 -28.05 9.32 -19.84
N PHE A 565 -28.30 10.34 -19.03
CA PHE A 565 -29.63 10.89 -18.73
C PHE A 565 -29.58 12.41 -18.71
N HIS A 566 -30.67 13.05 -19.09
CA HIS A 566 -30.84 14.50 -19.02
C HIS A 566 -30.94 14.96 -17.56
N THR A 567 -30.23 16.03 -17.19
CA THR A 567 -30.19 16.59 -15.81
C THR A 567 -30.96 17.89 -15.64
N GLN A 568 -31.48 18.45 -16.74
CA GLN A 568 -32.22 19.70 -16.75
C GLN A 568 -33.25 19.66 -17.87
N GLU A 569 -34.34 20.40 -17.68
CA GLU A 569 -35.32 20.64 -18.73
C GLU A 569 -34.73 21.59 -19.78
N ARG A 570 -34.73 21.16 -21.04
CA ARG A 570 -34.23 21.98 -22.16
C ARG A 570 -34.78 21.48 -23.49
N GLU A 571 -34.64 22.31 -24.51
CA GLU A 571 -34.88 21.91 -25.90
C GLU A 571 -33.58 21.36 -26.52
N VAL A 572 -33.65 20.16 -27.10
CA VAL A 572 -32.55 19.52 -27.83
C VAL A 572 -33.10 19.11 -29.19
N GLU A 573 -32.51 19.65 -30.26
CA GLU A 573 -32.92 19.35 -31.66
C GLU A 573 -34.43 19.52 -31.91
N GLY A 574 -35.08 20.49 -31.26
CA GLY A 574 -36.51 20.79 -31.42
C GLY A 574 -37.45 19.97 -30.50
N VAL A 575 -36.90 19.14 -29.60
CA VAL A 575 -37.65 18.32 -28.65
C VAL A 575 -37.37 18.79 -27.23
N VAL A 576 -38.43 19.03 -26.44
CA VAL A 576 -38.30 19.30 -25.00
C VAL A 576 -38.00 17.99 -24.31
N VAL A 577 -36.86 17.95 -23.61
CA VAL A 577 -36.43 16.82 -22.78
C VAL A 577 -36.48 17.23 -21.31
N HIS A 578 -36.82 16.29 -20.44
CA HIS A 578 -36.99 16.51 -19.01
C HIS A 578 -35.86 15.88 -18.17
N ASP A 579 -35.64 16.40 -16.96
CA ASP A 579 -34.71 15.81 -15.99
C ASP A 579 -35.10 14.35 -15.68
N GLY A 580 -34.14 13.44 -15.81
CA GLY A 580 -34.31 12.00 -15.61
C GLY A 580 -34.60 11.20 -16.88
N GLU A 581 -34.90 11.85 -18.01
CA GLU A 581 -35.14 11.16 -19.27
C GLU A 581 -33.84 10.61 -19.89
N PRO A 582 -33.87 9.42 -20.53
CA PRO A 582 -32.72 8.87 -21.24
C PRO A 582 -32.22 9.81 -22.35
N MET A 583 -30.90 9.97 -22.46
CA MET A 583 -30.31 10.61 -23.64
C MET A 583 -30.29 9.60 -24.79
N LEU A 584 -31.00 9.90 -25.87
CA LEU A 584 -31.10 9.02 -27.04
C LEU A 584 -30.26 9.57 -28.19
N ASP A 585 -29.55 8.68 -28.88
CA ASP A 585 -28.89 9.02 -30.13
C ASP A 585 -29.88 9.15 -31.30
N LYS A 586 -29.37 9.48 -32.49
CA LYS A 586 -30.19 9.62 -33.71
C LYS A 586 -30.91 8.35 -34.14
N SER A 587 -30.51 7.19 -33.62
CA SER A 587 -31.13 5.89 -33.87
C SER A 587 -32.15 5.49 -32.80
N GLY A 588 -32.35 6.34 -31.79
CA GLY A 588 -33.25 6.08 -30.66
C GLY A 588 -32.65 5.14 -29.61
N VAL A 589 -31.34 4.87 -29.67
CA VAL A 589 -30.64 4.05 -28.68
C VAL A 589 -30.10 4.94 -27.58
N GLN A 590 -30.22 4.50 -26.32
CA GLN A 590 -29.70 5.28 -25.20
C GLN A 590 -28.17 5.38 -25.26
N GLU A 591 -27.70 6.62 -25.24
CA GLU A 591 -26.28 6.96 -25.25
C GLU A 591 -25.56 6.40 -24.03
N ILE A 592 -24.32 5.99 -24.27
CA ILE A 592 -23.42 5.47 -23.25
C ILE A 592 -22.48 6.57 -22.75
N LEU A 593 -22.05 6.43 -21.50
CA LEU A 593 -21.03 7.27 -20.90
C LEU A 593 -19.67 6.60 -21.13
N ASP A 594 -18.87 7.15 -22.05
CA ASP A 594 -17.53 6.61 -22.36
C ASP A 594 -16.42 7.37 -21.64
N TYR A 595 -16.58 8.69 -21.49
CA TYR A 595 -15.54 9.56 -20.94
C TYR A 595 -16.05 10.45 -19.81
N GLU A 596 -15.12 10.95 -18.99
CA GLU A 596 -15.39 12.02 -18.03
C GLU A 596 -16.04 13.25 -18.71
N TRP A 597 -15.69 13.51 -19.98
CA TRP A 597 -16.30 14.54 -20.79
C TRP A 597 -17.83 14.44 -20.82
N ASP A 598 -18.35 13.22 -21.05
CA ASP A 598 -19.78 12.96 -21.17
C ASP A 598 -20.49 13.24 -19.85
N LEU A 599 -19.89 12.80 -18.73
CA LEU A 599 -20.43 13.01 -17.40
C LEU A 599 -20.44 14.49 -17.00
N VAL A 600 -19.35 15.23 -17.27
CA VAL A 600 -19.26 16.66 -16.94
C VAL A 600 -20.19 17.49 -17.81
N HIS A 601 -20.31 17.15 -19.11
CA HIS A 601 -21.26 17.79 -20.00
C HIS A 601 -22.71 17.52 -19.56
N ALA A 602 -23.04 16.28 -19.19
CA ALA A 602 -24.36 15.94 -18.71
C ALA A 602 -24.68 16.58 -17.35
N ALA A 603 -23.70 16.75 -16.45
CA ALA A 603 -23.92 17.33 -15.13
C ALA A 603 -24.33 18.81 -15.13
N ASP A 604 -23.75 19.61 -16.04
CA ASP A 604 -24.15 21.01 -16.27
C ASP A 604 -24.01 21.37 -17.75
N PRO A 605 -25.03 21.05 -18.56
CA PRO A 605 -24.96 21.24 -20.00
C PRO A 605 -24.87 22.70 -20.42
N ALA A 606 -25.50 23.61 -19.66
CA ALA A 606 -25.48 25.04 -19.97
C ALA A 606 -24.07 25.61 -19.77
N HIS A 607 -23.43 25.31 -18.64
CA HIS A 607 -22.06 25.73 -18.38
C HIS A 607 -21.07 25.08 -19.36
N ALA A 608 -21.24 23.79 -19.66
CA ALA A 608 -20.40 23.08 -20.62
C ALA A 608 -20.42 23.75 -22.00
N LEU A 609 -21.61 24.04 -22.54
CA LEU A 609 -21.75 24.70 -23.84
C LEU A 609 -21.14 26.11 -23.85
N ALA A 610 -21.35 26.88 -22.78
CA ALA A 610 -20.76 28.22 -22.64
C ALA A 610 -19.23 28.18 -22.62
N THR A 611 -18.64 27.26 -21.86
CA THR A 611 -17.18 27.12 -21.75
C THR A 611 -16.56 26.58 -23.04
N ILE A 612 -17.21 25.63 -23.72
CA ILE A 612 -16.77 25.15 -25.04
C ILE A 612 -16.77 26.31 -26.06
N ALA A 613 -17.84 27.11 -26.09
CA ALA A 613 -17.94 28.25 -27.00
C ALA A 613 -16.84 29.29 -26.73
N LYS A 614 -16.61 29.61 -25.45
CA LYS A 614 -15.52 30.51 -25.02
C LYS A 614 -14.15 29.97 -25.45
N ASN A 615 -13.83 28.72 -25.14
CA ASN A 615 -12.53 28.12 -25.44
C ASN A 615 -12.29 28.00 -26.95
N ARG A 616 -13.33 27.73 -27.75
CA ARG A 616 -13.24 27.76 -29.22
C ARG A 616 -12.98 29.17 -29.74
N ALA A 617 -13.60 30.19 -29.15
CA ALA A 617 -13.34 31.59 -29.53
C ALA A 617 -11.92 32.03 -29.18
N GLU A 618 -11.42 31.67 -27.99
CA GLU A 618 -10.05 31.95 -27.56
C GLU A 618 -9.01 31.21 -28.39
N ALA A 619 -9.26 29.95 -28.76
CA ALA A 619 -8.40 29.19 -29.67
C ALA A 619 -8.33 29.86 -31.05
N LYS A 620 -9.48 30.30 -31.59
CA LYS A 620 -9.53 31.05 -32.86
C LYS A 620 -8.82 32.40 -32.80
N ALA A 621 -8.89 33.10 -31.66
CA ALA A 621 -8.25 34.40 -31.45
C ALA A 621 -6.73 34.29 -31.24
N LYS A 622 -6.23 33.18 -30.69
CA LYS A 622 -4.79 32.91 -30.59
C LYS A 622 -4.15 32.53 -31.93
N THR A 623 -4.95 32.03 -32.87
CA THR A 623 -4.53 31.67 -34.23
C THR A 623 -4.77 32.81 -35.22
N ASP A 624 -4.41 34.06 -34.88
CA ASP A 624 -4.67 35.28 -35.65
C ASP A 624 -4.10 35.21 -37.09
N GLY A 625 -4.86 34.62 -38.02
CA GLY A 625 -4.68 34.72 -39.47
C GLY A 625 -3.61 33.82 -40.12
N THR A 626 -2.65 33.26 -39.39
CA THR A 626 -1.87 32.11 -39.89
C THR A 626 -2.65 30.85 -39.58
N SER A 627 -3.17 30.18 -40.61
CA SER A 627 -3.57 28.77 -40.45
C SER A 627 -2.43 28.08 -39.71
N ALA A 628 -2.72 27.31 -38.66
CA ALA A 628 -1.76 26.34 -38.16
C ALA A 628 -1.15 25.69 -39.40
N GLU A 629 0.16 25.86 -39.59
CA GLU A 629 0.83 25.39 -40.80
C GLU A 629 0.38 23.95 -41.04
N PRO A 630 0.07 23.57 -42.29
CA PRO A 630 -0.33 22.20 -42.62
C PRO A 630 0.57 21.15 -41.95
N GLU A 631 1.84 21.48 -41.71
CA GLU A 631 2.84 20.69 -41.01
C GLU A 631 2.56 20.44 -39.52
N ALA A 632 1.98 21.38 -38.77
CA ALA A 632 1.68 21.18 -37.34
C ALA A 632 0.45 20.29 -37.11
N GLU A 633 -0.58 20.42 -37.96
CA GLU A 633 -1.74 19.53 -37.95
C GLU A 633 -1.37 18.17 -38.56
N ASP A 634 -0.52 18.10 -39.58
CA ASP A 634 0.05 16.86 -40.10
C ASP A 634 0.87 16.12 -39.04
N ALA A 635 1.78 16.80 -38.34
CA ALA A 635 2.54 16.22 -37.23
C ALA A 635 1.63 15.72 -36.09
N ARG A 636 0.56 16.46 -35.78
CA ARG A 636 -0.44 16.05 -34.79
C ARG A 636 -1.21 14.81 -35.25
N GLN A 637 -1.70 14.77 -36.49
CA GLN A 637 -2.43 13.62 -37.05
C GLN A 637 -1.52 12.39 -37.17
N ARG A 638 -0.25 12.57 -37.54
CA ARG A 638 0.78 11.51 -37.53
C ARG A 638 1.02 10.97 -36.11
N ARG A 639 1.11 11.82 -35.10
CA ARG A 639 1.24 11.40 -33.69
C ARG A 639 -0.01 10.65 -33.20
N LEU A 640 -1.20 11.12 -33.55
CA LEU A 640 -2.46 10.42 -33.21
C LEU A 640 -2.55 9.05 -33.89
N LEU A 641 -2.16 8.96 -35.17
CA LEU A 641 -2.13 7.72 -35.92
C LEU A 641 -1.11 6.73 -35.34
N ASP A 642 0.11 7.18 -35.02
CA ASP A 642 1.15 6.36 -34.38
C ASP A 642 0.70 5.83 -33.01
N GLN A 643 0.11 6.69 -32.17
CA GLN A 643 -0.44 6.27 -30.88
C GLN A 643 -1.59 5.27 -31.03
N GLY A 644 -2.49 5.50 -32.00
CA GLY A 644 -3.58 4.59 -32.33
C GLY A 644 -3.09 3.21 -32.78
N ILE A 645 -2.10 3.17 -33.69
CA ILE A 645 -1.46 1.94 -34.18
C ILE A 645 -0.75 1.21 -33.03
N LYS A 646 0.03 1.92 -32.20
CA LYS A 646 0.69 1.33 -31.03
C LYS A 646 -0.32 0.77 -30.02
N GLY A 647 -1.42 1.48 -29.78
CA GLY A 647 -2.51 1.04 -28.92
C GLY A 647 -3.20 -0.22 -29.45
N ALA A 648 -3.59 -0.22 -30.73
CA ALA A 648 -4.20 -1.37 -31.41
C ALA A 648 -3.25 -2.57 -31.44
N ALA A 649 -1.96 -2.37 -31.72
CA ALA A 649 -0.95 -3.42 -31.71
C ALA A 649 -0.74 -4.01 -30.30
N LYS A 650 -0.71 -3.16 -29.26
CA LYS A 650 -0.63 -3.61 -27.86
C LYS A 650 -1.86 -4.44 -27.47
N ALA A 651 -3.05 -3.99 -27.81
CA ALA A 651 -4.31 -4.71 -27.57
C ALA A 651 -4.34 -6.04 -28.34
N GLY A 652 -4.00 -6.04 -29.62
CA GLY A 652 -3.92 -7.25 -30.45
C GLY A 652 -2.92 -8.27 -29.93
N ARG A 653 -1.73 -7.84 -29.49
CA ARG A 653 -0.73 -8.72 -28.85
C ARG A 653 -1.22 -9.26 -27.51
N ALA A 654 -1.92 -8.45 -26.71
CA ALA A 654 -2.53 -8.91 -25.46
C ALA A 654 -3.59 -9.99 -25.72
N LEU A 655 -4.49 -9.77 -26.69
CA LEU A 655 -5.50 -10.75 -27.11
C LEU A 655 -4.87 -12.04 -27.66
N ALA A 656 -3.81 -11.93 -28.47
CA ALA A 656 -3.08 -13.09 -28.99
C ALA A 656 -2.40 -13.92 -27.89
N ARG A 657 -1.88 -13.27 -26.84
CA ARG A 657 -1.34 -13.96 -25.65
C ARG A 657 -2.44 -14.63 -24.81
N MET A 658 -3.65 -14.07 -24.81
CA MET A 658 -4.80 -14.64 -24.12
C MET A 658 -5.43 -15.85 -24.85
N SER A 659 -5.27 -15.93 -26.19
CA SER A 659 -5.87 -17.02 -26.99
C SER A 659 -5.24 -18.40 -26.74
N GLN A 660 -4.07 -18.49 -26.11
CA GLN A 660 -3.50 -19.78 -25.69
C GLN A 660 -4.30 -20.47 -24.58
N LYS A 661 -5.22 -19.76 -23.88
CA LYS A 661 -6.01 -20.33 -22.76
C LYS A 661 -7.53 -20.16 -22.88
N ARG A 662 -8.04 -19.31 -23.78
CA ARG A 662 -9.48 -19.07 -23.96
C ARG A 662 -9.80 -19.15 -25.45
N GLY A 663 -10.76 -20.00 -25.83
CA GLY A 663 -11.09 -20.34 -27.22
C GLY A 663 -11.66 -19.19 -28.06
N ASN A 664 -12.33 -19.52 -29.17
CA ASN A 664 -12.79 -18.62 -30.26
C ASN A 664 -13.58 -17.33 -29.87
N GLN A 665 -13.88 -17.11 -28.59
CA GLN A 665 -14.59 -15.94 -28.07
C GLN A 665 -13.68 -14.72 -27.81
N VAL A 666 -12.35 -14.88 -27.75
CA VAL A 666 -11.43 -13.78 -27.39
C VAL A 666 -11.36 -12.67 -28.46
N PHE A 667 -11.56 -13.02 -29.73
CA PHE A 667 -11.51 -12.07 -30.85
C PHE A 667 -12.91 -11.66 -31.37
N GLY A 668 -13.98 -12.13 -30.73
CA GLY A 668 -15.35 -11.95 -31.22
C GLY A 668 -15.72 -12.92 -32.36
N THR A 669 -16.83 -12.64 -33.04
CA THR A 669 -17.31 -13.48 -34.15
C THR A 669 -16.42 -13.34 -35.39
N PHE A 670 -16.42 -14.34 -36.26
CA PHE A 670 -15.68 -14.30 -37.53
C PHE A 670 -15.99 -13.04 -38.35
N GLU A 671 -17.26 -12.62 -38.39
CA GLU A 671 -17.68 -11.42 -39.11
C GLU A 671 -17.16 -10.13 -38.45
N ALA A 672 -17.10 -10.05 -37.12
CA ALA A 672 -16.52 -8.90 -36.43
C ALA A 672 -15.00 -8.80 -36.69
N VAL A 673 -14.29 -9.92 -36.66
CA VAL A 673 -12.86 -9.98 -37.00
C VAL A 673 -12.63 -9.63 -38.47
N LYS A 674 -13.49 -10.09 -39.37
CA LYS A 674 -13.44 -9.77 -40.79
C LYS A 674 -13.69 -8.28 -41.04
N ALA A 675 -14.65 -7.68 -40.35
CA ALA A 675 -14.91 -6.25 -40.42
C ALA A 675 -13.70 -5.43 -39.94
N LEU A 676 -13.07 -5.83 -38.83
CA LEU A 676 -11.84 -5.20 -38.34
C LEU A 676 -10.68 -5.35 -39.34
N ARG A 677 -10.54 -6.52 -39.98
CA ARG A 677 -9.53 -6.73 -41.03
C ARG A 677 -9.77 -5.84 -42.24
N VAL A 678 -11.01 -5.66 -42.67
CA VAL A 678 -11.37 -4.76 -43.77
C VAL A 678 -11.06 -3.31 -43.40
N GLN A 679 -11.39 -2.88 -42.18
CA GLN A 679 -11.07 -1.52 -41.71
C GLN A 679 -9.56 -1.26 -41.63
N LEU A 680 -8.78 -2.24 -41.15
CA LEU A 680 -7.31 -2.15 -41.13
C LEU A 680 -6.71 -2.16 -42.54
N GLY A 681 -7.26 -2.98 -43.45
CA GLY A 681 -6.85 -2.99 -44.86
C GLY A 681 -7.13 -1.67 -45.56
N ASN A 682 -8.29 -1.05 -45.33
CA ASN A 682 -8.59 0.29 -45.86
C ASN A 682 -7.63 1.36 -45.32
N LEU A 683 -7.25 1.27 -44.04
CA LEU A 683 -6.29 2.18 -43.43
C LEU A 683 -4.88 1.98 -43.98
N GLU A 684 -4.48 0.74 -44.24
CA GLU A 684 -3.23 0.39 -44.93
C GLU A 684 -3.23 0.93 -46.37
N GLU A 685 -4.31 0.78 -47.12
CA GLU A 685 -4.45 1.35 -48.47
C GLU A 685 -4.34 2.87 -48.48
N ILE A 686 -4.97 3.56 -47.53
CA ILE A 686 -4.84 5.02 -47.36
C ILE A 686 -3.37 5.37 -47.07
N LEU A 687 -2.70 4.65 -46.17
CA LEU A 687 -1.30 4.91 -45.85
C LEU A 687 -0.35 4.61 -47.02
N MET A 688 -0.64 3.61 -47.85
CA MET A 688 0.12 3.33 -49.06
C MET A 688 -0.14 4.35 -50.17
N GLN A 689 -1.38 4.81 -50.31
CA GLN A 689 -1.78 5.78 -51.33
C GLN A 689 -1.24 7.19 -51.06
N PHE A 690 -1.13 7.57 -49.79
CA PHE A 690 -0.72 8.91 -49.36
C PHE A 690 0.64 8.94 -48.63
N GLY A 691 1.30 7.78 -48.47
CA GLY A 691 2.63 7.66 -47.90
C GLY A 691 3.75 8.00 -48.90
N PRO A 692 4.97 8.31 -48.43
CA PRO A 692 6.09 8.60 -49.31
C PRO A 692 6.43 7.37 -50.18
N VAL A 693 6.44 7.58 -51.51
CA VAL A 693 6.71 6.53 -52.51
C VAL A 693 8.22 6.25 -52.65
N ASP A 694 9.06 7.13 -52.09
CA ASP A 694 10.52 7.06 -52.20
C ASP A 694 11.17 6.83 -50.81
N PRO A 695 11.87 5.69 -50.59
CA PRO A 695 12.56 5.41 -49.32
C PRO A 695 13.80 6.28 -49.07
N SER A 696 14.15 7.21 -49.98
CA SER A 696 15.35 8.06 -49.87
C SER A 696 15.10 9.46 -49.29
N ILE A 697 13.87 9.83 -48.98
CA ILE A 697 13.56 11.13 -48.37
C ILE A 697 13.77 11.05 -46.84
N PHE A 698 14.95 11.47 -46.39
CA PHE A 698 15.20 11.78 -44.98
C PHE A 698 14.63 13.18 -44.69
N VAL A 699 13.62 13.25 -43.82
CA VAL A 699 13.27 14.49 -43.13
C VAL A 699 14.31 14.67 -42.03
N VAL A 700 15.17 15.67 -42.18
CA VAL A 700 16.05 16.13 -41.11
C VAL A 700 15.15 16.95 -40.18
N ASP A 701 14.95 16.47 -38.94
CA ASP A 701 14.41 17.30 -37.87
C ASP A 701 15.47 18.36 -37.54
N GLU A 702 15.40 19.52 -38.20
CA GLU A 702 16.08 20.74 -37.74
C GLU A 702 15.26 21.30 -36.56
N ASP A 703 15.54 20.80 -35.36
CA ASP A 703 15.25 21.44 -34.06
C ASP A 703 16.06 20.71 -32.97
N ASP A 704 17.39 20.70 -33.14
CA ASP A 704 18.37 20.46 -32.06
C ASP A 704 19.30 21.68 -32.00
N ASP A 705 18.71 22.86 -31.82
CA ASP A 705 19.45 24.04 -31.39
C ASP A 705 19.67 23.92 -29.88
N GLY A 706 20.84 23.38 -29.55
CA GLY A 706 21.33 23.23 -28.20
C GLY A 706 21.56 24.56 -27.50
N ASP A 707 21.06 24.65 -26.27
CA ASP A 707 21.68 25.48 -25.25
C ASP A 707 22.69 24.62 -24.49
N GLY A 708 23.92 24.64 -25.01
CA GLY A 708 25.11 24.23 -24.29
C GLY A 708 25.35 25.15 -23.09
N GLU A 709 25.71 24.50 -21.99
CA GLU A 709 26.48 25.08 -20.89
C GLU A 709 27.69 25.87 -21.44
N ASP A 710 27.83 27.13 -21.02
CA ASP A 710 29.01 27.64 -20.29
C ASP A 710 29.03 29.18 -20.27
N ALA A 711 28.92 29.78 -19.07
CA ALA A 711 29.72 30.93 -18.65
C ALA A 711 29.55 31.25 -17.14
N GLU A 712 30.65 30.97 -16.41
CA GLU A 712 31.06 31.36 -15.02
C GLU A 712 30.46 30.65 -13.79
#